data_AF-A0A431K579-F1
#
_entry.id   AF-A0A431K579-F1
#
_cell.length_a   1.000
_cell.length_b   1.000
_cell.length_c   1.000
_cell.angle_alpha   90.00
_cell.angle_beta   90.00
_cell.angle_gamma   90.00
#
_symmetry.space_group_name_H-M   'P 1'
#
loop_
_entity.id
_entity.type
_entity.pdbx_description
1 polymer ?
#
loop_
_entity_poly.entity_id
_entity_poly.type
_entity_poly.pdbx_seq_one_letter_code
_entity_poly.pdbx_strand_id
1 'polypeptide(L)'
;MNVFLAPAVAFLNRLGFRGKFAVISACVVCALAGLGSLLGFNLWGEVQATRAEQAGVRLLTPVLHALQDAQKHRAAMISVLSGQADAKGRADETAAQVGRWMGQVDEVLKAAPVLQPTQPKWQAVREEWARLVATGGSMDATANRMAHRELIEHLLDYLDDVVTVSGLLLDREADGFYLVDAVLVRLPDVMERIGKMRAMGNQLLTQKSATDKDREDLATLLAVSDARYQSVVKELKKASVERPGLAAAVARLEGEAGPQLKALTDVVRRDILAGRYETPAADWVQRTTATIDALYGHVFTQFVPELEGLLATRESRLLETFAITVTVAVGVSLLIVYLLAAVSSAIGGAVASLAASAERVADGDLTVKVDLVCRDELQRVAQAFNRMSGSIATLLRGASQTADDLSTAADRLVAASGEVAQSSSGQSDAASAMAAAVEQMTVGINHISSNAQDAQGEATHAGRLAVEGGDVVRRTIDDINRISEVVQRTAGIVGGLGERSTQISAIVGTIKEIADQTNLLALNAAIEAARAGEQGRGFAVVADEVRKLAERTGQSTQEIAAMVKAIQDSTQDAVQAMEEGVGRVGEGVERAGQAGGAIAEIRDGSGRTVQAINEISDALREQSAASTEIARRVEGIAQMAERNSLNSSETEQTAHQLKALAAHLEQDIARFRLP
;
A
#
# COMPACT_ATOMS: atom_id res chain seq x y z
N MET A 1 -4.57 28.64 -4.75
CA MET A 1 -4.37 28.67 -6.22
C MET A 1 -5.48 27.96 -7.02
N ASN A 2 -6.50 27.34 -6.40
CA ASN A 2 -7.49 26.50 -7.11
C ASN A 2 -8.87 27.13 -7.38
N VAL A 3 -9.20 28.31 -6.84
CA VAL A 3 -10.55 28.89 -6.99
C VAL A 3 -10.83 29.32 -8.45
N PHE A 4 -9.80 29.78 -9.17
CA PHE A 4 -9.93 30.22 -10.56
C PHE A 4 -10.19 29.07 -11.55
N LEU A 5 -9.56 27.91 -11.32
CA LEU A 5 -9.69 26.73 -12.19
C LEU A 5 -10.88 25.84 -11.79
N ALA A 6 -11.46 26.02 -10.61
CA ALA A 6 -12.54 25.20 -10.07
C ALA A 6 -13.72 24.98 -11.05
N PRO A 7 -14.30 26.01 -11.72
CA PRO A 7 -15.40 25.79 -12.65
C PRO A 7 -14.99 24.99 -13.89
N ALA A 8 -13.80 25.24 -14.44
CA ALA A 8 -13.28 24.51 -15.60
C ALA A 8 -12.98 23.04 -15.25
N VAL A 9 -12.37 22.79 -14.08
CA VAL A 9 -12.09 21.44 -13.58
C VAL A 9 -13.39 20.70 -13.28
N ALA A 10 -14.38 21.34 -12.66
CA ALA A 10 -15.69 20.75 -12.38
C ALA A 10 -16.43 20.33 -13.65
N PHE A 11 -16.37 21.15 -14.70
CA PHE A 11 -16.93 20.82 -16.02
C PHE A 11 -16.15 19.67 -16.68
N LEU A 12 -14.83 19.77 -16.79
CA LEU A 12 -14.00 18.76 -17.46
C LEU A 12 -14.06 17.41 -16.75
N ASN A 13 -14.18 17.36 -15.42
CA ASN A 13 -14.27 16.11 -14.67
C ASN A 13 -15.56 15.31 -14.94
N ARG A 14 -16.59 15.90 -15.54
CA ARG A 14 -17.79 15.17 -16.00
C ARG A 14 -17.58 14.48 -17.34
N LEU A 15 -16.47 14.73 -18.02
CA LEU A 15 -16.14 14.17 -19.31
C LEU A 15 -15.02 13.14 -19.17
N GLY A 16 -15.12 12.03 -19.90
CA GLY A 16 -14.01 11.11 -20.09
C GLY A 16 -12.84 11.79 -20.82
N PHE A 17 -11.66 11.16 -20.83
CA PHE A 17 -10.46 11.73 -21.46
C PHE A 17 -10.69 12.21 -22.90
N ARG A 18 -11.41 11.42 -23.72
CA ARG A 18 -11.79 11.82 -25.09
C ARG A 18 -12.60 13.11 -25.14
N GLY A 19 -13.57 13.29 -24.23
CA GLY A 19 -14.38 14.51 -24.14
C GLY A 19 -13.56 15.73 -23.71
N LYS A 20 -12.63 15.56 -22.76
CA LYS A 20 -11.72 16.63 -22.32
C LYS A 20 -10.86 17.16 -23.48
N PHE A 21 -10.23 16.25 -24.23
CA PHE A 21 -9.39 16.62 -25.37
C PHE A 21 -10.18 17.19 -26.55
N ALA A 22 -11.43 16.75 -26.76
CA ALA A 22 -12.32 17.31 -27.77
C ALA A 22 -12.66 18.78 -27.50
N VAL A 23 -12.96 19.15 -26.25
CA VAL A 23 -13.23 20.54 -25.85
C VAL A 23 -11.99 21.42 -26.08
N ILE A 24 -10.81 20.96 -25.68
CA ILE A 24 -9.54 21.70 -25.88
C ILE A 24 -9.28 21.90 -27.37
N SER A 25 -9.44 20.85 -28.18
CA SER A 25 -9.24 20.92 -29.63
C SER A 25 -10.19 21.93 -30.27
N ALA A 26 -11.47 21.91 -29.88
CA ALA A 26 -12.46 22.87 -30.38
C ALA A 26 -12.09 24.31 -30.05
N CYS A 27 -11.66 24.60 -28.82
CA CYS A 27 -11.23 25.96 -28.43
C CYS A 27 -10.03 26.44 -29.25
N VAL A 28 -9.01 25.60 -29.45
CA VAL A 28 -7.80 25.96 -30.21
C VAL A 28 -8.10 26.16 -31.69
N VAL A 29 -8.89 25.26 -32.29
CA VAL A 29 -9.30 25.38 -33.70
C VAL A 29 -10.15 26.63 -33.91
N CYS A 30 -11.08 26.95 -33.02
CA CYS A 30 -11.86 28.19 -33.10
C CYS A 30 -10.97 29.44 -33.03
N ALA A 31 -9.98 29.47 -32.14
CA ALA A 31 -9.06 30.60 -32.04
C ALA A 31 -8.19 30.78 -33.30
N LEU A 32 -7.65 29.67 -33.83
CA LEU A 32 -6.85 29.70 -35.07
C LEU A 32 -7.69 30.06 -36.30
N ALA A 33 -8.92 29.55 -36.39
CA ALA A 33 -9.85 29.91 -37.45
C ALA A 33 -10.23 31.39 -37.42
N GLY A 34 -10.45 31.95 -36.22
CA GLY A 34 -10.73 33.38 -36.04
C GLY A 34 -9.56 34.26 -36.50
N LEU A 35 -8.34 33.95 -36.06
CA LEU A 35 -7.13 34.68 -36.47
C LEU A 35 -6.86 34.55 -37.97
N GLY A 36 -6.96 33.34 -38.53
CA GLY A 36 -6.77 33.09 -39.95
C GLY A 36 -7.79 33.82 -40.82
N SER A 37 -9.06 33.86 -40.39
CA SER A 37 -10.11 34.61 -41.08
C SER A 37 -9.83 36.11 -41.07
N LEU A 38 -9.41 36.67 -39.93
CA LEU A 38 -9.09 38.09 -39.80
C LEU A 38 -7.92 38.50 -40.72
N LEU A 39 -6.85 37.71 -40.78
CA LEU A 39 -5.73 37.96 -41.68
C LEU A 39 -6.14 37.79 -43.15
N GLY A 40 -6.94 36.76 -43.45
CA GLY A 40 -7.44 36.50 -44.79
C GLY A 40 -8.32 37.64 -45.33
N PHE A 41 -9.23 38.17 -44.52
CA PHE A 41 -10.04 39.33 -44.89
C PHE A 41 -9.19 40.57 -45.15
N ASN A 42 -8.14 40.79 -44.38
CA ASN A 42 -7.24 41.92 -44.55
C ASN A 42 -6.51 41.83 -45.91
N LEU A 43 -5.84 40.70 -46.19
CA LEU A 43 -5.12 40.47 -47.45
C LEU A 43 -6.04 40.54 -48.67
N TRP A 44 -7.26 39.99 -48.57
CA TRP A 44 -8.24 40.08 -49.65
C TRP A 44 -8.66 41.52 -49.94
N GLY A 45 -8.82 42.34 -48.90
CA GLY A 45 -9.07 43.78 -49.05
C GLY A 45 -7.97 44.49 -49.82
N GLU A 46 -6.69 44.15 -49.58
CA GLU A 46 -5.55 44.75 -50.30
C GLU A 46 -5.49 44.34 -51.77
N VAL A 47 -5.83 43.08 -52.08
CA VAL A 47 -5.95 42.60 -53.48
C VAL A 47 -7.02 43.39 -54.22
N GLN A 48 -8.18 43.62 -53.61
CA GLN A 48 -9.27 44.39 -54.24
C GLN A 48 -8.89 45.86 -54.44
N ALA A 49 -8.17 46.48 -53.50
CA ALA A 49 -7.64 47.83 -53.66
C ALA A 49 -6.65 47.91 -54.84
N THR A 50 -5.70 46.98 -54.93
CA THR A 50 -4.73 46.92 -56.04
C THR A 50 -5.43 46.70 -57.40
N ARG A 51 -6.51 45.92 -57.44
CA ARG A 51 -7.31 45.74 -58.67
C ARG A 51 -8.05 47.01 -59.08
N ALA A 52 -8.53 47.80 -58.12
CA ALA A 52 -9.14 49.09 -58.40
C ALA A 52 -8.13 50.09 -58.98
N GLU A 53 -6.90 50.10 -58.44
CA GLU A 53 -5.78 50.88 -58.96
C GLU A 53 -5.45 50.49 -60.41
N GLN A 54 -5.33 49.19 -60.71
CA GLN A 54 -5.11 48.69 -62.08
C GLN A 54 -6.22 49.10 -63.04
N ALA A 55 -7.48 49.01 -62.61
CA ALA A 55 -8.62 49.46 -63.41
C ALA A 55 -8.53 50.96 -63.70
N GLY A 56 -8.08 51.76 -62.72
CA GLY A 56 -7.81 53.18 -62.88
C GLY A 56 -6.79 53.46 -63.98
N VAL A 57 -5.63 52.80 -63.94
CA VAL A 57 -4.57 52.97 -64.96
C VAL A 57 -5.08 52.61 -66.36
N ARG A 58 -5.82 51.49 -66.49
CA ARG A 58 -6.44 51.08 -67.76
C ARG A 58 -7.42 52.10 -68.31
N LEU A 59 -8.14 52.82 -67.45
CA LEU A 59 -9.07 53.87 -67.84
C LEU A 59 -8.34 55.18 -68.20
N LEU A 60 -7.29 55.52 -67.47
CA LEU A 60 -6.52 56.76 -67.68
C LEU A 60 -5.76 56.76 -69.01
N THR A 61 -5.25 55.62 -69.46
CA THR A 61 -4.50 55.51 -70.73
C THR A 61 -5.28 56.03 -71.95
N PRO A 62 -6.52 55.57 -72.24
CA PRO A 62 -7.32 56.12 -73.33
C PRO A 62 -7.76 57.57 -73.09
N VAL A 63 -7.96 58.01 -71.83
CA VAL A 63 -8.24 59.43 -71.53
C VAL A 63 -7.04 60.32 -71.87
N LEU A 64 -5.82 59.91 -71.54
CA LEU A 64 -4.59 60.63 -71.87
C LEU A 64 -4.37 60.71 -73.38
N HIS A 65 -4.67 59.63 -74.12
CA HIS A 65 -4.64 59.67 -75.58
C HIS A 65 -5.71 60.62 -76.15
N ALA A 66 -6.94 60.58 -75.62
CA ALA A 66 -7.99 61.53 -76.01
C ALA A 66 -7.58 62.99 -75.72
N LEU A 67 -6.91 63.24 -74.58
CA LEU A 67 -6.37 64.54 -74.22
C LEU A 67 -5.28 65.01 -75.20
N GLN A 68 -4.31 64.15 -75.53
CA GLN A 68 -3.26 64.46 -76.51
C GLN A 68 -3.87 64.81 -77.88
N ASP A 69 -4.82 64.00 -78.35
CA ASP A 69 -5.42 64.19 -79.66
C ASP A 69 -6.40 65.38 -79.68
N ALA A 70 -7.06 65.71 -78.56
CA ALA A 70 -7.85 66.94 -78.42
C ALA A 70 -6.95 68.19 -78.46
N GLN A 71 -5.76 68.13 -77.85
CA GLN A 71 -4.76 69.19 -77.95
C GLN A 71 -4.19 69.35 -79.37
N LYS A 72 -4.05 68.25 -80.12
CA LYS A 72 -3.67 68.26 -81.56
C LYS A 72 -4.81 68.80 -82.42
N HIS A 73 -6.04 68.39 -82.15
CA HIS A 73 -7.24 68.89 -82.83
C HIS A 73 -7.37 70.41 -82.65
N ARG A 74 -7.19 70.93 -81.43
CA ARG A 74 -7.12 72.37 -81.15
C ARG A 74 -6.10 73.07 -82.04
N ALA A 75 -4.89 72.52 -82.17
CA ALA A 75 -3.83 73.10 -83.01
C ALA A 75 -4.16 73.04 -84.51
N ALA A 76 -4.78 71.95 -84.98
CA ALA A 76 -5.25 71.81 -86.35
C ALA A 76 -6.37 72.81 -86.65
N MET A 77 -7.34 72.99 -85.75
CA MET A 77 -8.44 73.95 -85.90
C MET A 77 -7.99 75.40 -85.95
N ILE A 78 -6.94 75.78 -85.19
CA ILE A 78 -6.31 77.11 -85.33
C ILE A 78 -5.77 77.32 -86.76
N SER A 79 -5.22 76.27 -87.37
CA SER A 79 -4.69 76.29 -88.73
C SER A 79 -5.82 76.33 -89.79
N VAL A 80 -6.95 75.66 -89.53
CA VAL A 80 -8.16 75.70 -90.39
C VAL A 80 -8.76 77.10 -90.39
N LEU A 81 -8.97 77.70 -89.21
CA LEU A 81 -9.62 79.01 -89.06
C LEU A 81 -8.71 80.17 -89.51
N SER A 82 -7.42 79.92 -89.74
CA SER A 82 -6.48 80.87 -90.36
C SER A 82 -6.30 80.68 -91.88
N GLY A 83 -7.03 79.74 -92.50
CA GLY A 83 -7.12 79.60 -93.96
C GLY A 83 -6.08 78.68 -94.62
N GLN A 84 -5.44 77.76 -93.88
CA GLN A 84 -4.48 76.81 -94.46
C GLN A 84 -5.19 75.62 -95.15
N ALA A 85 -4.89 75.37 -96.42
CA ALA A 85 -5.57 74.36 -97.26
C ALA A 85 -5.48 72.91 -96.74
N ASP A 86 -4.36 72.52 -96.13
CA ASP A 86 -4.12 71.15 -95.63
C ASP A 86 -4.47 70.96 -94.14
N ALA A 87 -5.02 71.98 -93.48
CA ALA A 87 -5.33 71.92 -92.05
C ALA A 87 -6.61 71.12 -91.73
N LYS A 88 -7.58 71.08 -92.65
CA LYS A 88 -8.88 70.44 -92.42
C LYS A 88 -8.78 68.92 -92.32
N GLY A 89 -8.01 68.29 -93.21
CA GLY A 89 -7.79 66.83 -93.15
C GLY A 89 -7.14 66.38 -91.83
N ARG A 90 -6.17 67.16 -91.31
CA ARG A 90 -5.55 66.90 -90.00
C ARG A 90 -6.52 67.10 -88.83
N ALA A 91 -7.41 68.10 -88.91
CA ALA A 91 -8.47 68.30 -87.92
C ALA A 91 -9.45 67.12 -87.93
N ASP A 92 -9.94 66.70 -89.10
CA ASP A 92 -10.87 65.56 -89.19
C ASP A 92 -10.24 64.24 -88.70
N GLU A 93 -8.96 64.00 -89.01
CA GLU A 93 -8.22 62.83 -88.54
C GLU A 93 -8.05 62.81 -87.02
N THR A 94 -7.59 63.91 -86.44
CA THR A 94 -7.45 64.04 -84.98
C THR A 94 -8.80 63.96 -84.29
N ALA A 95 -9.88 64.48 -84.90
CA ALA A 95 -11.22 64.35 -84.36
C ALA A 95 -11.69 62.88 -84.29
N ALA A 96 -11.44 62.12 -85.35
CA ALA A 96 -11.74 60.69 -85.37
C ALA A 96 -10.89 59.89 -84.36
N GLN A 97 -9.64 60.28 -84.14
CA GLN A 97 -8.77 59.69 -83.12
C GLN A 97 -9.33 59.92 -81.70
N VAL A 98 -9.67 61.17 -81.34
CA VAL A 98 -10.32 61.47 -80.04
C VAL A 98 -11.60 60.66 -79.86
N GLY A 99 -12.47 60.58 -80.87
CA GLY A 99 -13.69 59.78 -80.80
C GLY A 99 -13.44 58.29 -80.56
N ARG A 100 -12.40 57.71 -81.17
CA ARG A 100 -11.99 56.32 -80.92
C ARG A 100 -11.51 56.12 -79.49
N TRP A 101 -10.67 57.00 -78.98
CA TRP A 101 -10.19 56.93 -77.60
C TRP A 101 -11.33 57.10 -76.59
N MET A 102 -12.25 58.04 -76.83
CA MET A 102 -13.45 58.19 -75.99
C MET A 102 -14.33 56.93 -75.98
N GLY A 103 -14.44 56.24 -77.11
CA GLY A 103 -15.13 54.93 -77.18
C GLY A 103 -14.41 53.84 -76.37
N GLN A 104 -13.08 53.86 -76.30
CA GLN A 104 -12.33 52.94 -75.44
C GLN A 104 -12.53 53.24 -73.95
N VAL A 105 -12.61 54.52 -73.56
CA VAL A 105 -12.95 54.90 -72.18
C VAL A 105 -14.32 54.34 -71.78
N ASP A 106 -15.33 54.42 -72.66
CA ASP A 106 -16.66 53.82 -72.39
C ASP A 106 -16.58 52.31 -72.11
N GLU A 107 -15.79 51.57 -72.90
CA GLU A 107 -15.67 50.12 -72.74
C GLU A 107 -14.93 49.75 -71.44
N VAL A 108 -13.85 50.46 -71.10
CA VAL A 108 -13.13 50.24 -69.85
C VAL A 108 -14.00 50.59 -68.64
N LEU A 109 -14.78 51.68 -68.71
CA LEU A 109 -15.64 52.12 -67.62
C LEU A 109 -16.80 51.15 -67.36
N LYS A 110 -17.37 50.53 -68.40
CA LYS A 110 -18.34 49.43 -68.26
C LYS A 110 -17.73 48.19 -67.60
N ALA A 111 -16.48 47.88 -67.91
CA ALA A 111 -15.77 46.73 -67.37
C ALA A 111 -15.25 46.91 -65.94
N ALA A 112 -15.25 48.15 -65.41
CA ALA A 112 -14.72 48.49 -64.09
C ALA A 112 -15.80 49.08 -63.16
N PRO A 113 -16.58 48.25 -62.43
CA PRO A 113 -17.64 48.72 -61.53
C PRO A 113 -17.18 49.73 -60.48
N VAL A 114 -15.93 49.60 -60.02
CA VAL A 114 -15.35 50.52 -59.01
C VAL A 114 -15.21 51.96 -59.51
N LEU A 115 -15.12 52.18 -60.84
CA LEU A 115 -14.93 53.49 -61.45
C LEU A 115 -16.25 54.14 -61.92
N GLN A 116 -17.38 53.42 -61.81
CA GLN A 116 -18.71 53.92 -62.17
C GLN A 116 -19.08 55.28 -61.54
N PRO A 117 -18.62 55.66 -60.34
CA PRO A 117 -18.85 57.01 -59.81
C PRO A 117 -18.35 58.15 -60.72
N THR A 118 -17.39 57.88 -61.61
CA THR A 118 -16.84 58.88 -62.56
C THR A 118 -17.70 59.03 -63.83
N GLN A 119 -18.64 58.11 -64.09
CA GLN A 119 -19.47 58.07 -65.31
C GLN A 119 -20.21 59.38 -65.64
N PRO A 120 -20.84 60.09 -64.68
CA PRO A 120 -21.60 61.31 -65.01
C PRO A 120 -20.70 62.42 -65.59
N LYS A 121 -19.52 62.61 -65.01
CA LYS A 121 -18.54 63.61 -65.49
C LYS A 121 -17.97 63.22 -66.86
N TRP A 122 -17.71 61.92 -67.08
CA TRP A 122 -17.27 61.42 -68.37
C TRP A 122 -18.29 61.69 -69.49
N GLN A 123 -19.59 61.47 -69.23
CA GLN A 123 -20.62 61.75 -70.24
C GLN A 123 -20.70 63.23 -70.59
N ALA A 124 -20.51 64.13 -69.62
CA ALA A 124 -20.47 65.57 -69.88
C ALA A 124 -19.31 65.95 -70.85
N VAL A 125 -18.11 65.41 -70.62
CA VAL A 125 -16.95 65.59 -71.52
C VAL A 125 -17.24 65.05 -72.92
N ARG A 126 -17.89 63.89 -73.02
CA ARG A 126 -18.26 63.27 -74.29
C ARG A 126 -19.26 64.12 -75.08
N GLU A 127 -20.28 64.66 -74.42
CA GLU A 127 -21.27 65.54 -75.03
C GLU A 127 -20.64 66.86 -75.47
N GLU A 128 -19.73 67.41 -74.68
CA GLU A 128 -18.97 68.62 -75.02
C GLU A 128 -18.12 68.42 -76.28
N TRP A 129 -17.37 67.32 -76.36
CA TRP A 129 -16.60 66.96 -77.55
C TRP A 129 -17.48 66.77 -78.79
N ALA A 130 -18.61 66.05 -78.66
CA ALA A 130 -19.54 65.86 -79.78
C ALA A 130 -20.07 67.20 -80.32
N ARG A 131 -20.39 68.15 -79.43
CA ARG A 131 -20.80 69.52 -79.82
C ARG A 131 -19.66 70.26 -80.52
N LEU A 132 -18.44 70.15 -80.00
CA LEU A 132 -17.26 70.83 -80.55
C LEU A 132 -16.92 70.36 -81.97
N VAL A 133 -17.01 69.05 -82.24
CA VAL A 133 -16.82 68.49 -83.59
C VAL A 133 -17.93 68.94 -84.54
N ALA A 134 -19.20 68.95 -84.08
CA ALA A 134 -20.34 69.31 -84.92
C ALA A 134 -20.37 70.80 -85.32
N THR A 135 -19.95 71.69 -84.42
CA THR A 135 -20.12 73.15 -84.59
C THR A 135 -18.79 73.91 -84.79
N GLY A 136 -17.65 73.28 -84.48
CA GLY A 136 -16.35 73.92 -84.39
C GLY A 136 -15.85 74.57 -85.68
N GLY A 137 -16.20 74.03 -86.85
CA GLY A 137 -15.86 74.61 -88.16
C GLY A 137 -16.63 75.88 -88.52
N SER A 138 -17.76 76.13 -87.84
CA SER A 138 -18.61 77.33 -88.04
C SER A 138 -18.40 78.41 -86.98
N MET A 139 -17.61 78.13 -85.94
CA MET A 139 -17.27 79.08 -84.89
C MET A 139 -16.22 80.09 -85.36
N ASP A 140 -16.24 81.30 -84.80
CA ASP A 140 -15.09 82.18 -84.92
C ASP A 140 -13.87 81.61 -84.17
N ALA A 141 -12.67 82.10 -84.52
CA ALA A 141 -11.42 81.60 -83.97
C ALA A 141 -11.29 81.75 -82.45
N THR A 142 -11.97 82.73 -81.84
CA THR A 142 -11.94 82.96 -80.39
C THR A 142 -12.87 81.99 -79.67
N ALA A 143 -14.11 81.85 -80.14
CA ALA A 143 -15.09 80.91 -79.60
C ALA A 143 -14.59 79.45 -79.69
N ASN A 144 -13.99 79.07 -80.82
CA ASN A 144 -13.40 77.73 -81.00
C ASN A 144 -12.24 77.47 -80.01
N ARG A 145 -11.37 78.45 -79.79
CA ARG A 145 -10.27 78.35 -78.82
C ARG A 145 -10.78 78.22 -77.38
N MET A 146 -11.83 78.95 -77.01
CA MET A 146 -12.45 78.84 -75.69
C MET A 146 -13.07 77.46 -75.46
N ALA A 147 -13.84 76.95 -76.43
CA ALA A 147 -14.48 75.64 -76.30
C ALA A 147 -13.45 74.48 -76.22
N HIS A 148 -12.34 74.56 -76.96
CA HIS A 148 -11.25 73.59 -76.79
C HIS A 148 -10.54 73.72 -75.44
N ARG A 149 -10.45 74.93 -74.88
CA ARG A 149 -9.84 75.15 -73.57
C ARG A 149 -10.70 74.53 -72.48
N GLU A 150 -12.00 74.75 -72.49
CA GLU A 150 -12.95 74.18 -71.51
C GLU A 150 -12.92 72.65 -71.56
N LEU A 151 -13.00 72.04 -72.75
CA LEU A 151 -12.91 70.59 -72.90
C LEU A 151 -11.60 70.01 -72.34
N ILE A 152 -10.47 70.66 -72.61
CA ILE A 152 -9.16 70.21 -72.11
C ILE A 152 -9.09 70.34 -70.59
N GLU A 153 -9.64 71.42 -70.01
CA GLU A 153 -9.74 71.59 -68.56
C GLU A 153 -10.62 70.49 -67.94
N HIS A 154 -11.79 70.18 -68.52
CA HIS A 154 -12.64 69.09 -68.04
C HIS A 154 -12.04 67.69 -68.23
N LEU A 155 -11.25 67.46 -69.29
CA LEU A 155 -10.51 66.21 -69.46
C LEU A 155 -9.41 66.05 -68.39
N LEU A 156 -8.72 67.13 -68.03
CA LEU A 156 -7.73 67.13 -66.95
C LEU A 156 -8.40 66.89 -65.58
N ASP A 157 -9.54 67.52 -65.31
CA ASP A 157 -10.32 67.29 -64.09
C ASP A 157 -10.84 65.84 -64.01
N TYR A 158 -11.25 65.27 -65.15
CA TYR A 158 -11.67 63.87 -65.20
C TYR A 158 -10.52 62.90 -64.90
N LEU A 159 -9.29 63.19 -65.36
CA LEU A 159 -8.11 62.41 -64.97
C LEU A 159 -7.94 62.40 -63.44
N ASP A 160 -8.09 63.55 -62.78
CA ASP A 160 -7.97 63.66 -61.32
C ASP A 160 -9.05 62.85 -60.57
N ASP A 161 -10.29 62.88 -61.04
CA ASP A 161 -11.38 62.07 -60.48
C ASP A 161 -11.11 60.57 -60.60
N VAL A 162 -10.60 60.12 -61.75
CA VAL A 162 -10.28 58.69 -61.96
C VAL A 162 -9.13 58.26 -61.06
N VAL A 163 -8.08 59.08 -60.93
CA VAL A 163 -6.96 58.81 -60.01
C VAL A 163 -7.45 58.76 -58.55
N THR A 164 -8.40 59.62 -58.17
CA THR A 164 -8.98 59.67 -56.83
C THR A 164 -9.87 58.45 -56.53
N VAL A 165 -10.81 58.12 -57.42
CA VAL A 165 -11.77 57.03 -57.21
C VAL A 165 -11.11 55.65 -57.30
N SER A 166 -10.10 55.50 -58.15
CA SER A 166 -9.32 54.26 -58.24
C SER A 166 -8.40 54.03 -57.04
N GLY A 167 -8.16 55.06 -56.23
CA GLY A 167 -7.23 55.00 -55.09
C GLY A 167 -5.75 55.14 -55.49
N LEU A 168 -5.44 55.43 -56.75
CA LEU A 168 -4.06 55.55 -57.25
C LEU A 168 -3.23 56.62 -56.53
N LEU A 169 -3.85 57.70 -56.03
CA LEU A 169 -3.20 58.74 -55.20
C LEU A 169 -3.03 58.34 -53.73
N LEU A 170 -3.74 57.31 -53.26
CA LEU A 170 -3.61 56.74 -51.92
C LEU A 170 -2.69 55.50 -51.90
N ASP A 171 -1.84 55.35 -52.92
CA ASP A 171 -0.92 54.22 -53.02
C ASP A 171 -0.12 54.07 -51.71
N ARG A 172 -0.20 52.86 -51.15
CA ARG A 172 0.40 52.50 -49.86
C ARG A 172 1.91 52.31 -49.95
N GLU A 173 2.47 52.16 -51.16
CA GLU A 173 3.92 52.17 -51.38
C GLU A 173 4.33 53.55 -51.93
N ALA A 174 5.34 54.16 -51.28
CA ALA A 174 5.74 55.53 -51.58
C ALA A 174 6.20 55.73 -53.03
N ASP A 175 6.77 54.71 -53.65
CA ASP A 175 7.28 54.74 -55.03
C ASP A 175 6.17 54.74 -56.09
N GLY A 176 5.08 54.00 -55.88
CA GLY A 176 3.89 54.03 -56.73
C GLY A 176 3.19 55.39 -56.66
N PHE A 177 3.06 55.97 -55.47
CA PHE A 177 2.51 57.32 -55.27
C PHE A 177 3.27 58.37 -56.10
N TYR A 178 4.61 58.42 -55.98
CA TYR A 178 5.43 59.39 -56.72
C TYR A 178 5.34 59.20 -58.24
N LEU A 179 5.24 57.95 -58.71
CA LEU A 179 5.09 57.65 -60.13
C LEU A 179 3.75 58.12 -60.67
N VAL A 180 2.65 57.78 -59.99
CA VAL A 180 1.29 58.18 -60.35
C VAL A 180 1.16 59.70 -60.40
N ASP A 181 1.54 60.40 -59.32
CA ASP A 181 1.43 61.86 -59.22
C ASP A 181 2.26 62.56 -60.33
N ALA A 182 3.48 62.07 -60.58
CA ALA A 182 4.35 62.66 -61.59
C ALA A 182 3.81 62.45 -63.01
N VAL A 183 3.38 61.23 -63.35
CA VAL A 183 3.06 60.82 -64.74
C VAL A 183 1.64 61.15 -65.13
N LEU A 184 0.67 60.93 -64.23
CA LEU A 184 -0.75 60.99 -64.54
C LEU A 184 -1.38 62.34 -64.19
N VAL A 185 -0.74 63.11 -63.29
CA VAL A 185 -1.27 64.42 -62.84
C VAL A 185 -0.37 65.58 -63.28
N ARG A 186 0.92 65.55 -62.94
CA ARG A 186 1.81 66.71 -63.17
C ARG A 186 2.32 66.84 -64.59
N LEU A 187 2.67 65.74 -65.25
CA LEU A 187 3.22 65.77 -66.60
C LEU A 187 2.20 66.22 -67.67
N PRO A 188 0.91 65.85 -67.60
CA PRO A 188 -0.13 66.43 -68.46
C PRO A 188 -0.28 67.96 -68.31
N ASP A 189 -0.17 68.50 -67.10
CA ASP A 189 -0.16 69.96 -66.87
C ASP A 189 1.06 70.63 -67.52
N VAL A 190 2.25 70.01 -67.47
CA VAL A 190 3.43 70.50 -68.22
C VAL A 190 3.14 70.53 -69.72
N MET A 191 2.58 69.45 -70.28
CA MET A 191 2.25 69.35 -71.70
C MET A 191 1.21 70.38 -72.13
N GLU A 192 0.16 70.62 -71.32
CA GLU A 192 -0.85 71.64 -71.61
C GLU A 192 -0.25 73.05 -71.57
N ARG A 193 0.65 73.35 -70.63
CA ARG A 193 1.32 74.66 -70.58
C ARG A 193 2.26 74.87 -71.78
N ILE A 194 2.98 73.85 -72.21
CA ILE A 194 3.75 73.89 -73.47
C ILE A 194 2.79 74.07 -74.66
N GLY A 195 1.60 73.47 -74.62
CA GLY A 195 0.54 73.69 -75.62
C GLY A 195 0.04 75.14 -75.69
N LYS A 196 -0.16 75.79 -74.53
CA LYS A 196 -0.51 77.22 -74.42
C LYS A 196 0.65 78.09 -74.93
N MET A 197 1.88 77.76 -74.56
CA MET A 197 3.09 78.42 -75.01
C MET A 197 3.25 78.32 -76.54
N ARG A 198 2.97 77.14 -77.12
CA ARG A 198 2.94 76.90 -78.57
C ARG A 198 1.98 77.86 -79.27
N ALA A 199 0.73 77.92 -78.80
CA ALA A 199 -0.29 78.79 -79.39
C ALA A 199 0.10 80.27 -79.33
N MET A 200 0.58 80.73 -78.18
CA MET A 200 0.96 82.12 -77.99
C MET A 200 2.23 82.49 -78.76
N GLY A 201 3.27 81.65 -78.72
CA GLY A 201 4.48 81.87 -79.50
C GLY A 201 4.23 81.86 -81.01
N ASN A 202 3.31 81.01 -81.50
CA ASN A 202 2.90 81.01 -82.91
C ASN A 202 2.25 82.35 -83.30
N GLN A 203 1.36 82.88 -82.45
CA GLN A 203 0.74 84.18 -82.65
C GLN A 203 1.79 85.31 -82.70
N LEU A 204 2.67 85.38 -81.70
CA LEU A 204 3.67 86.45 -81.58
C LEU A 204 4.73 86.43 -82.69
N LEU A 205 5.21 85.26 -83.09
CA LEU A 205 6.16 85.10 -84.20
C LEU A 205 5.51 85.40 -85.56
N THR A 206 4.23 85.08 -85.74
CA THR A 206 3.48 85.42 -86.96
C THR A 206 3.24 86.93 -87.06
N GLN A 207 2.85 87.56 -85.95
CA GLN A 207 2.58 89.01 -85.88
C GLN A 207 3.87 89.86 -85.78
N LYS A 208 5.03 89.23 -85.50
CA LYS A 208 6.34 89.88 -85.28
C LYS A 208 6.28 91.03 -84.26
N SER A 209 5.37 90.95 -83.31
CA SER A 209 5.14 91.96 -82.27
C SER A 209 4.52 91.29 -81.04
N ALA A 210 4.74 91.88 -79.88
CA ALA A 210 4.15 91.45 -78.61
C ALA A 210 3.87 92.67 -77.74
N THR A 211 2.73 92.67 -77.04
CA THR A 211 2.48 93.62 -75.96
C THR A 211 3.29 93.25 -74.72
N ASP A 212 3.43 94.17 -73.75
CA ASP A 212 4.10 93.87 -72.48
C ASP A 212 3.39 92.72 -71.73
N LYS A 213 2.05 92.68 -71.82
CA LYS A 213 1.24 91.60 -71.29
C LYS A 213 1.54 90.25 -71.95
N ASP A 214 1.69 90.22 -73.28
CA ASP A 214 2.04 88.97 -73.98
C ASP A 214 3.42 88.45 -73.59
N ARG A 215 4.38 89.35 -73.35
CA ARG A 215 5.73 88.99 -72.86
C ARG A 215 5.68 88.45 -71.44
N GLU A 216 4.91 89.07 -70.56
CA GLU A 216 4.70 88.63 -69.18
C GLU A 216 4.02 87.25 -69.13
N ASP A 217 2.94 87.07 -69.88
CA ASP A 217 2.20 85.81 -69.94
C ASP A 217 3.09 84.67 -70.51
N LEU A 218 3.93 84.97 -71.52
CA LEU A 218 4.83 83.97 -72.12
C LEU A 218 5.99 83.60 -71.20
N ALA A 219 6.57 84.59 -70.54
CA ALA A 219 7.63 84.39 -69.54
C ALA A 219 7.11 83.57 -68.35
N THR A 220 5.87 83.81 -67.92
CA THR A 220 5.21 83.05 -66.86
C THR A 220 4.97 81.61 -67.27
N LEU A 221 4.39 81.36 -68.45
CA LEU A 221 4.20 80.00 -68.97
C LEU A 221 5.53 79.25 -69.06
N LEU A 222 6.60 79.92 -69.50
CA LEU A 222 7.93 79.32 -69.59
C LEU A 222 8.49 78.94 -68.21
N ALA A 223 8.51 79.88 -67.26
CA ALA A 223 9.07 79.66 -65.94
C ALA A 223 8.30 78.57 -65.16
N VAL A 224 6.97 78.58 -65.24
CA VAL A 224 6.14 77.57 -64.57
C VAL A 224 6.32 76.20 -65.22
N SER A 225 6.38 76.11 -66.55
CA SER A 225 6.57 74.82 -67.25
C SER A 225 7.92 74.19 -66.91
N ASP A 226 8.99 74.97 -66.90
CA ASP A 226 10.33 74.49 -66.53
C ASP A 226 10.37 74.02 -65.06
N ALA A 227 9.91 74.84 -64.12
CA ALA A 227 9.87 74.47 -62.70
C ALA A 227 9.02 73.22 -62.44
N ARG A 228 7.88 73.09 -63.13
CA ARG A 228 6.99 71.93 -63.01
C ARG A 228 7.61 70.68 -63.62
N TYR A 229 8.28 70.78 -64.77
CA TYR A 229 9.03 69.67 -65.36
C TYR A 229 10.18 69.19 -64.44
N GLN A 230 10.96 70.11 -63.87
CA GLN A 230 12.00 69.76 -62.90
C GLN A 230 11.41 69.07 -61.65
N SER A 231 10.22 69.51 -61.20
CA SER A 231 9.50 68.82 -60.14
C SER A 231 9.08 67.41 -60.54
N VAL A 232 8.57 67.19 -61.76
CA VAL A 232 8.21 65.86 -62.27
C VAL A 232 9.43 64.95 -62.27
N VAL A 233 10.55 65.39 -62.84
CA VAL A 233 11.79 64.60 -62.87
C VAL A 233 12.27 64.26 -61.45
N LYS A 234 12.17 65.20 -60.50
CA LYS A 234 12.54 64.96 -59.10
C LYS A 234 11.65 63.91 -58.44
N GLU A 235 10.33 63.97 -58.62
CA GLU A 235 9.41 62.97 -58.07
C GLU A 235 9.63 61.59 -58.71
N LEU A 236 9.83 61.54 -60.03
CA LEU A 236 10.17 60.31 -60.73
C LEU A 236 11.50 59.70 -60.25
N LYS A 237 12.51 60.53 -59.94
CA LYS A 237 13.76 60.04 -59.33
C LYS A 237 13.53 59.39 -57.98
N LYS A 238 12.65 59.95 -57.13
CA LYS A 238 12.27 59.33 -55.84
C LYS A 238 11.57 58.00 -56.06
N ALA A 239 10.67 57.91 -57.04
CA ALA A 239 9.99 56.66 -57.40
C ALA A 239 10.98 55.58 -57.91
N SER A 240 12.10 56.01 -58.51
CA SER A 240 13.06 55.11 -59.17
C SER A 240 14.17 54.53 -58.28
N VAL A 241 14.29 54.97 -57.01
CA VAL A 241 15.43 54.65 -56.13
C VAL A 241 15.70 53.15 -56.02
N GLU A 242 14.64 52.34 -55.90
CA GLU A 242 14.74 50.88 -55.76
C GLU A 242 14.29 50.13 -57.02
N ARG A 243 14.14 50.83 -58.16
CA ARG A 243 13.51 50.30 -59.38
C ARG A 243 14.36 50.59 -60.62
N PRO A 244 15.25 49.67 -61.03
CA PRO A 244 16.17 49.88 -62.15
C PRO A 244 15.47 50.18 -63.49
N GLY A 245 14.31 49.56 -63.76
CA GLY A 245 13.52 49.80 -64.98
C GLY A 245 13.01 51.25 -65.05
N LEU A 246 12.40 51.71 -63.96
CA LEU A 246 11.96 53.09 -63.82
C LEU A 246 13.14 54.08 -63.85
N ALA A 247 14.27 53.77 -63.20
CA ALA A 247 15.46 54.63 -63.25
C ALA A 247 15.98 54.84 -64.68
N ALA A 248 15.96 53.80 -65.51
CA ALA A 248 16.30 53.90 -66.92
C ALA A 248 15.28 54.74 -67.72
N ALA A 249 13.99 54.61 -67.42
CA ALA A 249 12.94 55.43 -68.02
C ALA A 249 13.09 56.93 -67.67
N VAL A 250 13.41 57.25 -66.42
CA VAL A 250 13.67 58.63 -65.96
C VAL A 250 14.91 59.21 -66.63
N ALA A 251 16.00 58.45 -66.72
CA ALA A 251 17.21 58.89 -67.41
C ALA A 251 16.95 59.17 -68.90
N ARG A 252 16.12 58.35 -69.57
CA ARG A 252 15.69 58.60 -70.96
C ARG A 252 14.86 59.89 -71.08
N LEU A 253 13.88 60.10 -70.20
CA LEU A 253 13.08 61.33 -70.18
C LEU A 253 13.97 62.59 -70.03
N GLU A 254 14.93 62.55 -69.11
CA GLU A 254 15.87 63.67 -68.92
C GLU A 254 16.79 63.89 -70.14
N GLY A 255 17.27 62.80 -70.74
CA GLY A 255 18.16 62.84 -71.90
C GLY A 255 17.49 63.30 -73.20
N GLU A 256 16.20 63.00 -73.37
CA GLU A 256 15.47 63.27 -74.61
C GLU A 256 14.60 64.53 -74.52
N ALA A 257 13.78 64.67 -73.46
CA ALA A 257 12.88 65.81 -73.31
C ALA A 257 13.57 67.04 -72.70
N GLY A 258 14.53 66.84 -71.79
CA GLY A 258 15.26 67.94 -71.15
C GLY A 258 15.93 68.92 -72.13
N PRO A 259 16.73 68.44 -73.10
CA PRO A 259 17.32 69.29 -74.13
C PRO A 259 16.29 70.00 -75.01
N GLN A 260 15.15 69.36 -75.29
CA GLN A 260 14.08 69.96 -76.09
C GLN A 260 13.40 71.11 -75.34
N LEU A 261 13.07 70.95 -74.06
CA LEU A 261 12.53 72.03 -73.22
C LEU A 261 13.53 73.20 -73.10
N LYS A 262 14.83 72.89 -72.98
CA LYS A 262 15.88 73.92 -72.96
C LYS A 262 15.94 74.69 -74.29
N ALA A 263 15.80 74.01 -75.42
CA ALA A 263 15.75 74.65 -76.73
C ALA A 263 14.51 75.57 -76.86
N LEU A 264 13.34 75.16 -76.36
CA LEU A 264 12.15 76.03 -76.30
C LEU A 264 12.41 77.27 -75.43
N THR A 265 13.05 77.08 -74.27
CA THR A 265 13.45 78.16 -73.35
C THR A 265 14.35 79.17 -74.02
N ASP A 266 15.35 78.70 -74.81
CA ASP A 266 16.26 79.58 -75.54
C ASP A 266 15.54 80.37 -76.63
N VAL A 267 14.60 79.77 -77.37
CA VAL A 267 13.79 80.51 -78.36
C VAL A 267 12.94 81.57 -77.66
N VAL A 268 12.21 81.22 -76.59
CA VAL A 268 11.36 82.20 -75.91
C VAL A 268 12.19 83.35 -75.32
N ARG A 269 13.25 83.06 -74.57
CA ARG A 269 14.06 84.10 -73.90
C ARG A 269 14.89 84.93 -74.86
N ARG A 270 15.59 84.26 -75.77
CA ARG A 270 16.55 84.95 -76.62
C ARG A 270 15.84 85.60 -77.79
N ASP A 271 14.84 84.98 -78.40
CA ASP A 271 14.21 85.51 -79.61
C ASP A 271 12.94 86.33 -79.32
N ILE A 272 11.92 85.71 -78.72
CA ILE A 272 10.60 86.34 -78.55
C ILE A 272 10.62 87.45 -77.49
N LEU A 273 11.14 87.18 -76.29
CA LEU A 273 11.17 88.14 -75.18
C LEU A 273 12.20 89.26 -75.41
N ALA A 274 13.24 89.01 -76.20
CA ALA A 274 14.19 90.04 -76.62
C ALA A 274 13.68 90.87 -77.81
N GLY A 275 12.51 90.55 -78.36
CA GLY A 275 11.86 91.29 -79.44
C GLY A 275 12.46 91.11 -80.83
N ARG A 276 13.20 90.01 -81.09
CA ARG A 276 13.83 89.75 -82.40
C ARG A 276 12.87 89.10 -83.41
N TYR A 277 12.05 88.16 -82.97
CA TYR A 277 11.06 87.41 -83.80
C TYR A 277 11.66 86.78 -85.08
N GLU A 278 12.87 86.23 -84.98
CA GLU A 278 13.63 85.63 -86.08
C GLU A 278 13.19 84.19 -86.38
N THR A 279 12.74 83.45 -85.37
CA THR A 279 12.33 82.05 -85.52
C THR A 279 11.04 81.95 -86.36
N PRO A 280 11.00 81.14 -87.43
CA PRO A 280 9.77 80.91 -88.17
C PRO A 280 8.67 80.33 -87.26
N ALA A 281 7.44 80.86 -87.38
CA ALA A 281 6.31 80.39 -86.58
C ALA A 281 6.04 78.88 -86.79
N ALA A 282 6.26 78.37 -88.01
CA ALA A 282 6.17 76.94 -88.34
C ALA A 282 7.22 76.10 -87.58
N ASP A 283 8.48 76.55 -87.51
CA ASP A 283 9.54 75.88 -86.75
C ASP A 283 9.22 75.86 -85.25
N TRP A 284 8.66 76.95 -84.71
CA TRP A 284 8.22 77.01 -83.32
C TRP A 284 7.11 76.00 -83.03
N VAL A 285 6.09 75.94 -83.89
CA VAL A 285 5.00 74.96 -83.78
C VAL A 285 5.52 73.54 -83.91
N GLN A 286 6.46 73.27 -84.83
CA GLN A 286 7.05 71.95 -84.98
C GLN A 286 7.86 71.53 -83.75
N ARG A 287 8.72 72.41 -83.23
CA ARG A 287 9.56 72.14 -82.05
C ARG A 287 8.71 71.84 -80.81
N THR A 288 7.73 72.69 -80.54
CA THR A 288 6.82 72.51 -79.40
C THR A 288 5.94 71.26 -79.53
N THR A 289 5.49 70.93 -80.75
CA THR A 289 4.73 69.69 -81.01
C THR A 289 5.61 68.45 -80.78
N ALA A 290 6.85 68.45 -81.28
CA ALA A 290 7.80 67.36 -81.05
C ALA A 290 8.09 67.16 -79.56
N THR A 291 8.18 68.25 -78.78
CA THR A 291 8.36 68.16 -77.32
C THR A 291 7.15 67.55 -76.61
N ILE A 292 5.93 67.98 -76.95
CA ILE A 292 4.72 67.39 -76.38
C ILE A 292 4.60 65.91 -76.76
N ASP A 293 4.85 65.56 -78.03
CA ASP A 293 4.79 64.17 -78.49
C ASP A 293 5.87 63.30 -77.85
N ALA A 294 7.07 63.81 -77.60
CA ALA A 294 8.12 63.10 -76.85
C ALA A 294 7.70 62.83 -75.39
N LEU A 295 7.12 63.83 -74.71
CA LEU A 295 6.63 63.67 -73.34
C LEU A 295 5.51 62.64 -73.25
N TYR A 296 4.51 62.69 -74.13
CA TYR A 296 3.47 61.66 -74.23
C TYR A 296 4.05 60.29 -74.60
N GLY A 297 5.04 60.26 -75.50
CA GLY A 297 5.76 59.04 -75.87
C GLY A 297 6.38 58.34 -74.67
N HIS A 298 7.02 59.09 -73.76
CA HIS A 298 7.54 58.53 -72.51
C HIS A 298 6.42 58.07 -71.57
N VAL A 299 5.32 58.81 -71.46
CA VAL A 299 4.14 58.39 -70.66
C VAL A 299 3.63 57.03 -71.13
N PHE A 300 3.34 56.88 -72.43
CA PHE A 300 2.71 55.67 -72.97
C PHE A 300 3.66 54.49 -73.11
N THR A 301 4.92 54.71 -73.48
CA THR A 301 5.85 53.60 -73.78
C THR A 301 6.74 53.21 -72.61
N GLN A 302 6.91 54.07 -71.61
CA GLN A 302 7.81 53.82 -70.48
C GLN A 302 7.03 53.81 -69.16
N PHE A 303 6.36 54.90 -68.81
CA PHE A 303 5.85 55.08 -67.45
C PHE A 303 4.55 54.32 -67.15
N VAL A 304 3.59 54.31 -68.09
CA VAL A 304 2.35 53.53 -67.93
C VAL A 304 2.64 52.02 -67.84
N PRO A 305 3.45 51.42 -68.72
CA PRO A 305 3.81 49.99 -68.60
C PRO A 305 4.54 49.65 -67.30
N GLU A 306 5.45 50.50 -66.83
CA GLU A 306 6.10 50.33 -65.53
C GLU A 306 5.07 50.35 -64.40
N LEU A 307 4.13 51.31 -64.39
CA LEU A 307 3.06 51.37 -63.40
C LEU A 307 2.16 50.12 -63.42
N GLU A 308 1.78 49.63 -64.61
CA GLU A 308 1.01 48.38 -64.74
C GLU A 308 1.77 47.17 -64.20
N GLY A 309 3.07 47.06 -64.50
CA GLY A 309 3.93 45.97 -64.01
C GLY A 309 4.08 45.98 -62.49
N LEU A 310 4.13 47.16 -61.88
CA LEU A 310 4.20 47.32 -60.43
C LEU A 310 2.94 46.84 -59.72
N LEU A 311 1.77 47.26 -60.20
CA LEU A 311 0.49 46.85 -59.65
C LEU A 311 0.24 45.34 -59.86
N ALA A 312 0.66 44.78 -61.00
CA ALA A 312 0.56 43.33 -61.25
C ALA A 312 1.47 42.52 -60.31
N THR A 313 2.70 42.98 -60.08
CA THR A 313 3.65 42.33 -59.16
C THR A 313 3.14 42.40 -57.72
N ARG A 314 2.57 43.53 -57.31
CA ARG A 314 1.93 43.69 -56.00
C ARG A 314 0.77 42.71 -55.82
N GLU A 315 -0.14 42.62 -56.80
CA GLU A 315 -1.25 41.67 -56.74
C GLU A 315 -0.77 40.21 -56.60
N SER A 316 0.23 39.81 -57.40
CA SER A 316 0.81 38.46 -57.32
C SER A 316 1.40 38.15 -55.94
N ARG A 317 2.16 39.09 -55.36
CA ARG A 317 2.75 38.93 -54.02
C ARG A 317 1.68 38.79 -52.93
N LEU A 318 0.60 39.57 -53.02
CA LEU A 318 -0.52 39.50 -52.07
C LEU A 318 -1.26 38.15 -52.17
N LEU A 319 -1.51 37.65 -53.38
CA LEU A 319 -2.15 36.34 -53.60
C LEU A 319 -1.27 35.18 -53.10
N GLU A 320 0.03 35.22 -53.32
CA GLU A 320 0.98 34.22 -52.80
C GLU A 320 1.01 34.22 -51.27
N THR A 321 1.10 35.41 -50.66
CA THR A 321 1.10 35.57 -49.20
C THR A 321 -0.20 35.06 -48.58
N PHE A 322 -1.34 35.32 -49.22
CA PHE A 322 -2.63 34.80 -48.82
C PHE A 322 -2.67 33.26 -48.88
N ALA A 323 -2.21 32.65 -49.97
CA ALA A 323 -2.18 31.19 -50.12
C ALA A 323 -1.28 30.50 -49.08
N ILE A 324 -0.09 31.06 -48.81
CA ILE A 324 0.83 30.54 -47.80
C ILE A 324 0.21 30.61 -46.41
N THR A 325 -0.38 31.76 -46.05
CA THR A 325 -1.02 31.98 -44.74
C THR A 325 -2.12 30.94 -44.49
N VAL A 326 -3.03 30.76 -45.46
CA VAL A 326 -4.13 29.79 -45.34
C VAL A 326 -3.59 28.36 -45.19
N THR A 327 -2.58 28.00 -45.99
CA THR A 327 -1.96 26.67 -45.95
C THR A 327 -1.32 26.37 -44.59
N VAL A 328 -0.55 27.32 -44.04
CA VAL A 328 0.08 27.19 -42.73
C VAL A 328 -0.96 27.11 -41.62
N ALA A 329 -2.00 27.95 -41.66
CA ALA A 329 -3.07 27.95 -40.65
C ALA A 329 -3.82 26.60 -40.61
N VAL A 330 -4.13 26.02 -41.77
CA VAL A 330 -4.77 24.70 -41.87
C VAL A 330 -3.81 23.59 -41.40
N GLY A 331 -2.56 23.60 -41.84
CA GLY A 331 -1.56 22.60 -41.46
C GLY A 331 -1.30 22.52 -39.96
N VAL A 332 -1.14 23.68 -39.30
CA VAL A 332 -0.96 23.75 -37.83
C VAL A 332 -2.22 23.24 -37.11
N SER A 333 -3.41 23.59 -37.59
CA SER A 333 -4.66 23.13 -37.00
C SER A 333 -4.81 21.61 -37.06
N LEU A 334 -4.49 20.99 -38.20
CA LEU A 334 -4.53 19.53 -38.35
C LEU A 334 -3.49 18.82 -37.48
N LEU A 335 -2.27 19.37 -37.38
CA LEU A 335 -1.21 18.80 -36.54
C LEU A 335 -1.62 18.80 -35.05
N ILE A 336 -2.21 19.89 -34.57
CA ILE A 336 -2.70 19.99 -33.18
C ILE A 336 -3.78 18.95 -32.92
N VAL A 337 -4.77 18.82 -33.81
CA VAL A 337 -5.84 17.81 -33.68
C VAL A 337 -5.26 16.39 -33.64
N TYR A 338 -4.30 16.09 -34.52
CA TYR A 338 -3.62 14.78 -34.55
C TYR A 338 -2.88 14.48 -33.23
N LEU A 339 -2.08 15.42 -32.73
CA LEU A 339 -1.32 15.25 -31.48
C LEU A 339 -2.25 15.08 -30.27
N LEU A 340 -3.31 15.88 -30.16
CA LEU A 340 -4.29 15.75 -29.07
C LEU A 340 -5.06 14.42 -29.16
N ALA A 341 -5.41 13.96 -30.35
CA ALA A 341 -6.03 12.65 -30.55
C ALA A 341 -5.09 11.50 -30.13
N ALA A 342 -3.81 11.56 -30.52
CA ALA A 342 -2.80 10.56 -30.16
C ALA A 342 -2.61 10.46 -28.63
N VAL A 343 -2.49 11.61 -27.94
CA VAL A 343 -2.39 11.66 -26.47
C VAL A 343 -3.64 11.09 -25.81
N SER A 344 -4.84 11.43 -26.31
CA SER A 344 -6.10 10.92 -25.76
C SER A 344 -6.22 9.39 -25.86
N SER A 345 -5.70 8.80 -26.95
CA SER A 345 -5.70 7.36 -27.18
C SER A 345 -4.70 6.65 -26.26
N ALA A 346 -3.47 7.19 -26.15
CA ALA A 346 -2.42 6.61 -25.31
C ALA A 346 -2.82 6.58 -23.82
N ILE A 347 -3.33 7.70 -23.29
CA ILE A 347 -3.77 7.77 -21.90
C ILE A 347 -5.02 6.90 -21.68
N GLY A 348 -5.98 6.94 -22.60
CA GLY A 348 -7.21 6.16 -22.50
C GLY A 348 -6.96 4.65 -22.45
N GLY A 349 -6.06 4.14 -23.28
CA GLY A 349 -5.71 2.71 -23.31
C GLY A 349 -5.01 2.25 -22.03
N ALA A 350 -4.04 3.03 -21.54
CA ALA A 350 -3.31 2.72 -20.31
C ALA A 350 -4.23 2.72 -19.08
N VAL A 351 -5.12 3.72 -18.94
CA VAL A 351 -6.09 3.79 -17.84
C VAL A 351 -7.10 2.64 -17.91
N ALA A 352 -7.58 2.29 -19.10
CA ALA A 352 -8.51 1.16 -19.26
C ALA A 352 -7.85 -0.19 -18.89
N SER A 353 -6.59 -0.41 -19.26
CA SER A 353 -5.84 -1.61 -18.87
C SER A 353 -5.62 -1.71 -17.35
N LEU A 354 -5.27 -0.58 -16.71
CA LEU A 354 -5.19 -0.48 -15.25
C LEU A 354 -6.53 -0.77 -14.58
N ALA A 355 -7.62 -0.19 -15.07
CA ALA A 355 -8.97 -0.42 -14.54
C ALA A 355 -9.41 -1.87 -14.69
N ALA A 356 -9.25 -2.47 -15.87
CA ALA A 356 -9.61 -3.87 -16.11
C ALA A 356 -8.78 -4.84 -15.25
N SER A 357 -7.50 -4.53 -15.03
CA SER A 357 -6.65 -5.34 -14.15
C SER A 357 -7.01 -5.17 -12.68
N ALA A 358 -7.40 -3.96 -12.26
CA ALA A 358 -7.92 -3.69 -10.93
C ALA A 358 -9.25 -4.41 -10.67
N GLU A 359 -10.17 -4.45 -11.64
CA GLU A 359 -11.40 -5.24 -11.56
C GLU A 359 -11.09 -6.73 -11.41
N ARG A 360 -10.17 -7.28 -12.21
CA ARG A 360 -9.75 -8.69 -12.07
C ARG A 360 -9.15 -9.00 -10.70
N VAL A 361 -8.32 -8.10 -10.15
CA VAL A 361 -7.78 -8.26 -8.79
C VAL A 361 -8.90 -8.17 -7.74
N ALA A 362 -9.89 -7.30 -7.93
CA ALA A 362 -11.07 -7.20 -7.05
C ALA A 362 -11.94 -8.46 -7.11
N ASP A 363 -12.03 -9.10 -8.28
CA ASP A 363 -12.70 -10.40 -8.49
C ASP A 363 -11.86 -11.59 -7.97
N GLY A 364 -10.68 -11.33 -7.41
CA GLY A 364 -9.83 -12.33 -6.77
C GLY A 364 -8.70 -12.88 -7.63
N ASP A 365 -8.52 -12.42 -8.87
CA ASP A 365 -7.43 -12.85 -9.74
C ASP A 365 -6.15 -12.01 -9.52
N LEU A 366 -5.24 -12.52 -8.69
CA LEU A 366 -3.94 -11.91 -8.40
C LEU A 366 -2.83 -12.38 -9.35
N THR A 367 -3.15 -13.19 -10.36
CA THR A 367 -2.17 -13.61 -11.39
C THR A 367 -1.90 -12.52 -12.42
N VAL A 368 -2.76 -11.50 -12.47
CA VAL A 368 -2.72 -10.43 -13.46
C VAL A 368 -1.56 -9.48 -13.19
N LYS A 369 -0.77 -9.20 -14.24
CA LYS A 369 0.21 -8.13 -14.25
C LYS A 369 -0.18 -7.08 -15.27
N VAL A 370 -0.11 -5.82 -14.85
CA VAL A 370 -0.25 -4.67 -15.74
C VAL A 370 1.10 -4.42 -16.39
N ASP A 371 1.19 -4.60 -17.71
CA ASP A 371 2.36 -4.24 -18.50
C ASP A 371 2.00 -3.11 -19.46
N LEU A 372 2.44 -1.89 -19.14
CA LEU A 372 2.26 -0.73 -19.99
C LEU A 372 3.55 -0.44 -20.74
N VAL A 373 3.45 -0.28 -22.06
CA VAL A 373 4.55 0.15 -22.92
C VAL A 373 4.67 1.68 -22.89
N CYS A 374 4.92 2.24 -21.70
CA CYS A 374 5.17 3.67 -21.52
C CYS A 374 6.29 3.93 -20.48
N ARG A 375 6.81 5.16 -20.46
CA ARG A 375 7.91 5.59 -19.57
C ARG A 375 7.53 6.80 -18.69
N ASP A 376 6.23 7.05 -18.56
CA ASP A 376 5.67 8.21 -17.86
C ASP A 376 5.10 7.83 -16.48
N GLU A 377 4.32 8.74 -15.88
CA GLU A 377 3.67 8.54 -14.59
C GLU A 377 2.76 7.31 -14.58
N LEU A 378 2.16 6.91 -15.71
CA LEU A 378 1.29 5.74 -15.79
C LEU A 378 2.09 4.45 -15.58
N GLN A 379 3.33 4.38 -16.06
CA GLN A 379 4.21 3.23 -15.80
C GLN A 379 4.54 3.10 -14.31
N ARG A 380 4.74 4.22 -13.61
CA ARG A 380 4.98 4.22 -12.15
C ARG A 380 3.75 3.70 -11.40
N VAL A 381 2.55 4.08 -11.84
CA VAL A 381 1.28 3.58 -11.28
C VAL A 381 1.12 2.08 -11.54
N ALA A 382 1.39 1.60 -12.76
CA ALA A 382 1.35 0.17 -13.08
C ALA A 382 2.34 -0.65 -12.22
N GLN A 383 3.56 -0.17 -12.04
CA GLN A 383 4.53 -0.82 -11.16
C GLN A 383 4.09 -0.83 -9.69
N ALA A 384 3.53 0.27 -9.19
CA ALA A 384 3.00 0.32 -7.83
C ALA A 384 1.82 -0.63 -7.64
N PHE A 385 0.92 -0.70 -8.62
CA PHE A 385 -0.19 -1.66 -8.66
C PHE A 385 0.31 -3.10 -8.63
N ASN A 386 1.29 -3.45 -9.47
CA ASN A 386 1.88 -4.80 -9.50
C ASN A 386 2.55 -5.17 -8.16
N ARG A 387 3.24 -4.22 -7.51
CA ARG A 387 3.82 -4.45 -6.17
C ARG A 387 2.73 -4.66 -5.11
N MET A 388 1.64 -3.90 -5.17
CA MET A 388 0.50 -4.05 -4.26
C MET A 388 -0.15 -5.44 -4.44
N SER A 389 -0.49 -5.82 -5.67
CA SER A 389 -1.05 -7.13 -6.01
C SER A 389 -0.14 -8.28 -5.54
N GLY A 390 1.17 -8.18 -5.82
CA GLY A 390 2.15 -9.19 -5.36
C GLY A 390 2.28 -9.28 -3.82
N SER A 391 2.12 -8.16 -3.12
CA SER A 391 2.14 -8.13 -1.64
C SER A 391 0.88 -8.79 -1.08
N ILE A 392 -0.30 -8.52 -1.66
CA ILE A 392 -1.56 -9.17 -1.29
C ILE A 392 -1.46 -10.68 -1.53
N ALA A 393 -0.94 -11.12 -2.68
CA ALA A 393 -0.75 -12.53 -2.99
C ALA A 393 0.18 -13.24 -1.99
N THR A 394 1.23 -12.54 -1.53
CA THR A 394 2.16 -13.09 -0.52
C THR A 394 1.51 -13.19 0.85
N LEU A 395 0.71 -12.19 1.26
CA LEU A 395 -0.07 -12.23 2.51
C LEU A 395 -1.09 -13.37 2.51
N LEU A 396 -1.82 -13.56 1.40
CA LEU A 396 -2.78 -14.66 1.25
C LEU A 396 -2.11 -16.04 1.28
N ARG A 397 -0.94 -16.20 0.64
CA ARG A 397 -0.14 -17.44 0.78
C ARG A 397 0.27 -17.69 2.24
N GLY A 398 0.74 -16.66 2.94
CA GLY A 398 1.09 -16.77 4.36
C GLY A 398 -0.11 -17.13 5.25
N ALA A 399 -1.28 -16.54 4.97
CA ALA A 399 -2.51 -16.86 5.68
C ALA A 399 -2.98 -18.29 5.41
N SER A 400 -2.86 -18.78 4.17
CA SER A 400 -3.17 -20.18 3.81
C SER A 400 -2.28 -21.16 4.56
N GLN A 401 -0.96 -20.91 4.61
CA GLN A 401 -0.05 -21.75 5.39
C GLN A 401 -0.38 -21.73 6.88
N THR A 402 -0.73 -20.55 7.42
CA THR A 402 -1.13 -20.43 8.84
C THR A 402 -2.42 -21.19 9.13
N ALA A 403 -3.37 -21.23 8.20
CA ALA A 403 -4.59 -22.00 8.32
C ALA A 403 -4.31 -23.52 8.34
N ASP A 404 -3.42 -24.00 7.46
CA ASP A 404 -2.99 -25.41 7.44
C ASP A 404 -2.26 -25.81 8.74
N ASP A 405 -1.33 -24.96 9.21
CA ASP A 405 -0.64 -25.14 10.48
C ASP A 405 -1.63 -25.18 11.67
N LEU A 406 -2.65 -24.32 11.66
CA LEU A 406 -3.70 -24.28 12.69
C LEU A 406 -4.58 -25.53 12.65
N SER A 407 -4.94 -26.02 11.46
CA SER A 407 -5.69 -27.27 11.27
C SER A 407 -4.89 -28.46 11.83
N THR A 408 -3.59 -28.53 11.52
CA THR A 408 -2.69 -29.56 12.04
C THR A 408 -2.54 -29.48 13.57
N ALA A 409 -2.42 -28.27 14.13
CA ALA A 409 -2.35 -28.07 15.58
C ALA A 409 -3.65 -28.48 16.28
N ALA A 410 -4.81 -28.19 15.68
CA ALA A 410 -6.11 -28.62 16.18
C ALA A 410 -6.23 -30.17 16.19
N ASP A 411 -5.79 -30.85 15.12
CA ASP A 411 -5.80 -32.32 15.09
C ASP A 411 -4.90 -32.92 16.19
N ARG A 412 -3.75 -32.31 16.46
CA ARG A 412 -2.88 -32.70 17.59
C ARG A 412 -3.55 -32.48 18.94
N LEU A 413 -4.32 -31.40 19.11
CA LEU A 413 -5.08 -31.14 20.35
C LEU A 413 -6.19 -32.16 20.56
N VAL A 414 -6.91 -32.56 19.51
CA VAL A 414 -7.93 -33.63 19.59
C VAL A 414 -7.28 -34.94 20.05
N ALA A 415 -6.18 -35.35 19.42
CA ALA A 415 -5.46 -36.57 19.79
C ALA A 415 -4.96 -36.53 21.24
N ALA A 416 -4.32 -35.42 21.65
CA ALA A 416 -3.81 -35.25 23.01
C ALA A 416 -4.94 -35.23 24.06
N SER A 417 -6.06 -34.59 23.77
CA SER A 417 -7.23 -34.56 24.67
C SER A 417 -7.83 -35.95 24.82
N GLY A 418 -7.92 -36.73 23.74
CA GLY A 418 -8.36 -38.13 23.79
C GLY A 418 -7.46 -38.99 24.67
N GLU A 419 -6.14 -38.81 24.59
CA GLU A 419 -5.16 -39.53 25.43
C GLU A 419 -5.29 -39.14 26.92
N VAL A 420 -5.51 -37.86 27.23
CA VAL A 420 -5.76 -37.40 28.61
C VAL A 420 -7.08 -37.94 29.14
N ALA A 421 -8.15 -37.96 28.33
CA ALA A 421 -9.44 -38.54 28.72
C ALA A 421 -9.32 -40.04 29.03
N GLN A 422 -8.62 -40.80 28.17
CA GLN A 422 -8.37 -42.22 28.40
C GLN A 422 -7.53 -42.48 29.66
N SER A 423 -6.46 -41.70 29.85
CA SER A 423 -5.61 -41.78 31.05
C SER A 423 -6.40 -41.44 32.32
N SER A 424 -7.28 -40.44 32.24
CA SER A 424 -8.14 -40.05 33.36
C SER A 424 -9.14 -41.16 33.69
N SER A 425 -9.72 -41.82 32.69
CA SER A 425 -10.55 -43.01 32.92
C SER A 425 -9.79 -44.10 33.68
N GLY A 426 -8.56 -44.41 33.24
CA GLY A 426 -7.71 -45.38 33.93
C GLY A 426 -7.35 -44.98 35.35
N GLN A 427 -7.14 -43.68 35.60
CA GLN A 427 -6.90 -43.13 36.95
C GLN A 427 -8.14 -43.26 37.85
N SER A 428 -9.34 -43.06 37.30
CA SER A 428 -10.61 -43.27 38.02
C SER A 428 -10.78 -44.74 38.42
N ASP A 429 -10.56 -45.68 37.49
CA ASP A 429 -10.66 -47.11 37.77
C ASP A 429 -9.64 -47.55 38.83
N ALA A 430 -8.40 -47.05 38.73
CA ALA A 430 -7.36 -47.30 39.72
C ALA A 430 -7.74 -46.72 41.10
N ALA A 431 -8.35 -45.54 41.15
CA ALA A 431 -8.84 -44.95 42.39
C ALA A 431 -9.96 -45.79 43.02
N SER A 432 -10.94 -46.27 42.25
CA SER A 432 -11.97 -47.17 42.75
C SER A 432 -11.39 -48.48 43.30
N ALA A 433 -10.41 -49.08 42.62
CA ALA A 433 -9.73 -50.27 43.10
C ALA A 433 -8.94 -50.02 44.39
N MET A 434 -8.25 -48.87 44.49
CA MET A 434 -7.56 -48.46 45.71
C MET A 434 -8.53 -48.23 46.88
N ALA A 435 -9.69 -47.61 46.63
CA ALA A 435 -10.70 -47.39 47.66
C ALA A 435 -11.19 -48.72 48.25
N ALA A 436 -11.51 -49.69 47.38
CA ALA A 436 -11.89 -51.04 47.80
C ALA A 436 -10.79 -51.73 48.62
N ALA A 437 -9.52 -51.60 48.21
CA ALA A 437 -8.39 -52.16 48.95
C ALA A 437 -8.22 -51.51 50.34
N VAL A 438 -8.44 -50.19 50.45
CA VAL A 438 -8.37 -49.45 51.73
C VAL A 438 -9.53 -49.82 52.65
N GLU A 439 -10.73 -50.03 52.12
CA GLU A 439 -11.86 -50.56 52.90
C GLU A 439 -11.53 -51.95 53.47
N GLN A 440 -11.02 -52.86 52.65
CA GLN A 440 -10.59 -54.19 53.10
C GLN A 440 -9.49 -54.10 54.16
N MET A 441 -8.52 -53.19 53.99
CA MET A 441 -7.47 -52.95 54.98
C MET A 441 -8.05 -52.44 56.31
N THR A 442 -9.02 -51.53 56.26
CA THR A 442 -9.68 -50.99 57.46
C THR A 442 -10.43 -52.09 58.22
N VAL A 443 -11.14 -52.96 57.51
CA VAL A 443 -11.79 -54.15 58.09
C VAL A 443 -10.75 -55.09 58.72
N GLY A 444 -9.64 -55.34 58.03
CA GLY A 444 -8.53 -56.16 58.53
C GLY A 444 -7.91 -55.60 59.82
N ILE A 445 -7.65 -54.30 59.88
CA ILE A 445 -7.11 -53.62 61.07
C ILE A 445 -8.05 -53.77 62.26
N ASN A 446 -9.37 -53.60 62.06
CA ASN A 446 -10.37 -53.79 63.11
C ASN A 446 -10.38 -55.24 63.64
N HIS A 447 -10.29 -56.23 62.75
CA HIS A 447 -10.19 -57.63 63.16
C HIS A 447 -8.92 -57.92 63.96
N ILE A 448 -7.76 -57.43 63.54
CA ILE A 448 -6.50 -57.62 64.27
C ILE A 448 -6.55 -56.91 65.62
N SER A 449 -7.15 -55.72 65.69
CA SER A 449 -7.34 -54.97 66.94
C SER A 449 -8.19 -55.75 67.95
N SER A 450 -9.30 -56.36 67.51
CA SER A 450 -10.13 -57.23 68.34
C SER A 450 -9.33 -58.44 68.84
N ASN A 451 -8.61 -59.13 67.95
CA ASN A 451 -7.81 -60.29 68.31
C ASN A 451 -6.67 -59.93 69.30
N ALA A 452 -6.10 -58.74 69.17
CA ALA A 452 -5.09 -58.23 70.10
C ALA A 452 -5.69 -58.00 71.50
N GLN A 453 -6.90 -57.42 71.59
CA GLN A 453 -7.59 -57.25 72.86
C GLN A 453 -7.91 -58.60 73.54
N ASP A 454 -8.39 -59.58 72.77
CA ASP A 454 -8.66 -60.92 73.28
C ASP A 454 -7.38 -61.59 73.78
N ALA A 455 -6.30 -61.53 73.01
CA ALA A 455 -4.99 -62.07 73.39
C ALA A 455 -4.42 -61.37 74.65
N GLN A 456 -4.67 -60.08 74.82
CA GLN A 456 -4.28 -59.34 76.01
C GLN A 456 -5.00 -59.87 77.26
N GLY A 457 -6.31 -60.10 77.13
CA GLY A 457 -7.15 -60.68 78.17
C GLY A 457 -6.63 -62.05 78.62
N GLU A 458 -6.35 -62.94 77.66
CA GLU A 458 -5.81 -64.28 77.91
C GLU A 458 -4.42 -64.25 78.56
N ALA A 459 -3.50 -63.43 78.05
CA ALA A 459 -2.16 -63.29 78.63
C ALA A 459 -2.21 -62.74 80.06
N THR A 460 -3.07 -61.75 80.32
CA THR A 460 -3.30 -61.20 81.66
C THR A 460 -3.88 -62.26 82.60
N HIS A 461 -4.84 -63.05 82.12
CA HIS A 461 -5.44 -64.15 82.88
C HIS A 461 -4.40 -65.24 83.23
N ALA A 462 -3.59 -65.66 82.25
CA ALA A 462 -2.50 -66.62 82.46
C ALA A 462 -1.45 -66.10 83.45
N GLY A 463 -1.09 -64.81 83.38
CA GLY A 463 -0.21 -64.17 84.36
C GLY A 463 -0.78 -64.21 85.78
N ARG A 464 -2.07 -63.94 85.95
CA ARG A 464 -2.75 -64.04 87.25
C ARG A 464 -2.76 -65.47 87.80
N LEU A 465 -3.09 -66.46 86.96
CA LEU A 465 -3.05 -67.88 87.33
C LEU A 465 -1.64 -68.33 87.73
N ALA A 466 -0.60 -67.83 87.06
CA ALA A 466 0.78 -68.11 87.42
C ALA A 466 1.14 -67.51 88.79
N VAL A 467 0.70 -66.29 89.10
CA VAL A 467 0.89 -65.70 90.45
C VAL A 467 0.20 -66.56 91.52
N GLU A 468 -1.07 -66.95 91.30
CA GLU A 468 -1.82 -67.80 92.22
C GLU A 468 -1.18 -69.20 92.38
N GLY A 469 -0.74 -69.81 91.28
CA GLY A 469 -0.05 -71.10 91.28
C GLY A 469 1.30 -71.05 92.01
N GLY A 470 2.06 -69.98 91.83
CA GLY A 470 3.34 -69.77 92.51
C GLY A 470 3.17 -69.64 94.03
N ASP A 471 2.09 -68.96 94.46
CA ASP A 471 1.73 -68.87 95.87
C ASP A 471 1.34 -70.23 96.46
N VAL A 472 0.61 -71.07 95.72
CA VAL A 472 0.27 -72.44 96.15
C VAL A 472 1.54 -73.27 96.32
N VAL A 473 2.43 -73.28 95.33
CA VAL A 473 3.70 -74.01 95.40
C VAL A 473 4.56 -73.56 96.58
N ARG A 474 4.65 -72.24 96.82
CA ARG A 474 5.38 -71.69 97.97
C ARG A 474 4.83 -72.21 99.29
N ARG A 475 3.51 -72.19 99.48
CA ARG A 475 2.87 -72.76 100.69
C ARG A 475 3.11 -74.26 100.81
N THR A 476 3.08 -75.00 99.70
CA THR A 476 3.39 -76.44 99.69
C THR A 476 4.82 -76.71 100.14
N ILE A 477 5.81 -75.92 99.70
CA ILE A 477 7.20 -76.05 100.17
C ILE A 477 7.28 -75.80 101.68
N ASP A 478 6.61 -74.76 102.19
CA ASP A 478 6.58 -74.46 103.64
C ASP A 478 5.96 -75.61 104.46
N ASP A 479 4.86 -76.21 103.97
CA ASP A 479 4.21 -77.35 104.62
C ASP A 479 5.10 -78.61 104.58
N ILE A 480 5.78 -78.87 103.47
CA ILE A 480 6.72 -79.99 103.33
C ILE A 480 7.93 -79.83 104.29
N ASN A 481 8.47 -78.61 104.41
CA ASN A 481 9.55 -78.33 105.36
C ASN A 481 9.11 -78.59 106.82
N ARG A 482 7.88 -78.20 107.19
CA ARG A 482 7.31 -78.52 108.50
C ARG A 482 7.16 -80.02 108.73
N ILE A 483 6.77 -80.79 107.70
CA ILE A 483 6.74 -82.26 107.78
C ILE A 483 8.14 -82.81 108.05
N SER A 484 9.18 -82.30 107.36
CA SER A 484 10.58 -82.70 107.60
C SER A 484 10.99 -82.51 109.07
N GLU A 485 10.68 -81.35 109.65
CA GLU A 485 10.98 -81.06 111.06
C GLU A 485 10.28 -82.03 112.02
N VAL A 486 9.02 -82.37 111.76
CA VAL A 486 8.25 -83.31 112.57
C VAL A 486 8.82 -84.73 112.47
N VAL A 487 9.19 -85.18 111.27
CA VAL A 487 9.80 -86.52 111.06
C VAL A 487 11.16 -86.60 111.76
N GLN A 488 12.02 -85.59 111.62
CA GLN A 488 13.32 -85.54 112.31
C GLN A 488 13.17 -85.56 113.84
N ARG A 489 12.21 -84.81 114.38
CA ARG A 489 11.90 -84.83 115.82
C ARG A 489 11.43 -86.21 116.27
N THR A 490 10.59 -86.86 115.46
CA THR A 490 10.08 -88.20 115.76
C THR A 490 11.20 -89.24 115.74
N ALA A 491 12.14 -89.14 114.78
CA ALA A 491 13.33 -89.99 114.71
C ALA A 491 14.18 -89.87 115.98
N GLY A 492 14.36 -88.66 116.51
CA GLY A 492 15.04 -88.44 117.79
C GLY A 492 14.34 -89.10 118.99
N ILE A 493 13.00 -89.05 119.05
CA ILE A 493 12.21 -89.69 120.12
C ILE A 493 12.35 -91.21 120.05
N VAL A 494 12.24 -91.79 118.84
CA VAL A 494 12.36 -93.25 118.63
C VAL A 494 13.80 -93.72 118.89
N GLY A 495 14.81 -92.96 118.47
CA GLY A 495 16.22 -93.22 118.81
C GLY A 495 16.44 -93.27 120.32
N GLY A 496 15.86 -92.33 121.07
CA GLY A 496 15.87 -92.34 122.54
C GLY A 496 15.17 -93.56 123.17
N LEU A 497 14.15 -94.12 122.51
CA LEU A 497 13.53 -95.39 122.93
C LEU A 497 14.45 -96.60 122.69
N GLY A 498 15.23 -96.58 121.61
CA GLY A 498 16.27 -97.58 121.33
C GLY A 498 17.38 -97.59 122.39
N GLU A 499 17.84 -96.42 122.82
CA GLU A 499 18.81 -96.28 123.91
C GLU A 499 18.26 -96.83 125.24
N ARG A 500 17.03 -96.45 125.60
CA ARG A 500 16.36 -96.96 126.82
C ARG A 500 16.16 -98.48 126.78
N SER A 501 15.80 -99.03 125.62
CA SER A 501 15.68 -100.48 125.44
C SER A 501 17.02 -101.19 125.62
N THR A 502 18.13 -100.58 125.21
CA THR A 502 19.49 -101.10 125.45
C THR A 502 19.85 -101.13 126.93
N GLN A 503 19.48 -100.09 127.69
CA GLN A 503 19.63 -100.07 129.14
C GLN A 503 18.80 -101.17 129.82
N ILE A 504 17.56 -101.37 129.37
CA ILE A 504 16.70 -102.46 129.89
C ILE A 504 17.33 -103.83 129.57
N SER A 505 17.85 -104.03 128.36
CA SER A 505 18.52 -105.28 127.96
C SER A 505 19.71 -105.61 128.88
N ALA A 506 20.52 -104.60 129.23
CA ALA A 506 21.63 -104.78 130.17
C ALA A 506 21.14 -105.20 131.57
N ILE A 507 20.09 -104.55 132.10
CA ILE A 507 19.49 -104.90 133.39
C ILE A 507 18.94 -106.34 133.37
N VAL A 508 18.23 -106.71 132.30
CA VAL A 508 17.66 -108.06 132.12
C VAL A 508 18.77 -109.11 132.06
N GLY A 509 19.90 -108.79 131.41
CA GLY A 509 21.12 -109.60 131.43
C GLY A 509 21.65 -109.83 132.84
N THR A 510 21.79 -108.77 133.64
CA THR A 510 22.19 -108.88 135.05
C THR A 510 21.21 -109.71 135.88
N ILE A 511 19.89 -109.55 135.67
CA ILE A 511 18.88 -110.35 136.39
C ILE A 511 19.00 -111.83 136.02
N LYS A 512 19.28 -112.14 134.74
CA LYS A 512 19.54 -113.51 134.29
C LYS A 512 20.78 -114.09 134.97
N GLU A 513 21.88 -113.33 135.04
CA GLU A 513 23.08 -113.76 135.76
C GLU A 513 22.80 -114.03 137.24
N ILE A 514 22.02 -113.17 137.91
CA ILE A 514 21.57 -113.37 139.29
C ILE A 514 20.72 -114.64 139.39
N ALA A 515 19.79 -114.87 138.47
CA ALA A 515 18.96 -116.07 138.44
C ALA A 515 19.80 -117.35 138.25
N ASP A 516 20.76 -117.34 137.33
CA ASP A 516 21.66 -118.47 137.09
C ASP A 516 22.55 -118.73 138.32
N GLN A 517 23.09 -117.69 138.96
CA GLN A 517 23.82 -117.81 140.23
C GLN A 517 22.94 -118.35 141.36
N THR A 518 21.69 -117.87 141.46
CA THR A 518 20.72 -118.32 142.46
C THR A 518 20.35 -119.78 142.24
N ASN A 519 20.20 -120.21 140.98
CA ASN A 519 19.95 -121.60 140.60
C ASN A 519 21.12 -122.52 141.00
N LEU A 520 22.36 -122.06 140.79
CA LEU A 520 23.59 -122.77 141.18
C LEU A 520 23.75 -122.88 142.70
N LEU A 521 23.48 -121.78 143.43
CA LEU A 521 23.47 -121.77 144.90
C LEU A 521 22.38 -122.69 145.46
N ALA A 522 21.18 -122.65 144.88
CA ALA A 522 20.06 -123.50 145.25
C ALA A 522 20.34 -124.99 144.98
N LEU A 523 21.00 -125.31 143.85
CA LEU A 523 21.43 -126.67 143.53
C LEU A 523 22.47 -127.18 144.54
N ASN A 524 23.48 -126.37 144.87
CA ASN A 524 24.47 -126.72 145.89
C ASN A 524 23.83 -126.92 147.27
N ALA A 525 22.86 -126.07 147.64
CA ALA A 525 22.10 -126.21 148.88
C ALA A 525 21.22 -127.48 148.88
N ALA A 526 20.58 -127.82 147.76
CA ALA A 526 19.78 -129.03 147.61
C ALA A 526 20.64 -130.31 147.72
N ILE A 527 21.84 -130.30 147.13
CA ILE A 527 22.82 -131.39 147.25
C ILE A 527 23.25 -131.59 148.70
N GLU A 528 23.60 -130.51 149.41
CA GLU A 528 24.06 -130.63 150.80
C GLU A 528 22.91 -130.99 151.78
N ALA A 529 21.69 -130.54 151.50
CA ALA A 529 20.49 -130.94 152.23
C ALA A 529 20.16 -132.43 152.04
N ALA A 530 20.36 -133.00 150.85
CA ALA A 530 20.23 -134.44 150.61
C ALA A 530 21.30 -135.25 151.37
N ARG A 531 22.48 -134.66 151.58
CA ARG A 531 23.61 -135.28 152.31
C ARG A 531 23.38 -135.37 153.82
N ALA A 532 22.60 -134.45 154.39
CA ALA A 532 22.26 -134.40 155.82
C ALA A 532 21.15 -135.38 156.24
N GLY A 533 20.57 -136.16 155.32
CA GLY A 533 19.55 -137.17 155.62
C GLY A 533 18.25 -136.60 156.21
N GLU A 534 17.61 -137.33 157.13
CA GLU A 534 16.28 -136.97 157.68
C GLU A 534 16.21 -135.59 158.37
N GLN A 535 17.33 -135.05 158.88
CA GLN A 535 17.39 -133.69 159.45
C GLN A 535 17.38 -132.58 158.37
N GLY A 536 17.71 -132.90 157.11
CA GLY A 536 17.84 -131.95 156.00
C GLY A 536 16.58 -131.79 155.14
N ARG A 537 15.52 -132.58 155.37
CA ARG A 537 14.31 -132.62 154.51
C ARG A 537 13.62 -131.27 154.34
N GLY A 538 13.51 -130.46 155.40
CA GLY A 538 12.90 -129.13 155.31
C GLY A 538 13.73 -128.16 154.46
N PHE A 539 15.05 -128.23 154.55
CA PHE A 539 15.97 -127.41 153.77
C PHE A 539 16.02 -127.82 152.29
N ALA A 540 15.95 -129.13 152.00
CA ALA A 540 15.90 -129.64 150.63
C ALA A 540 14.68 -129.11 149.87
N VAL A 541 13.50 -129.06 150.51
CA VAL A 541 12.27 -128.52 149.90
C VAL A 541 12.41 -127.03 149.60
N VAL A 542 12.98 -126.24 150.52
CA VAL A 542 13.20 -124.80 150.29
C VAL A 542 14.23 -124.57 149.18
N ALA A 543 15.32 -125.35 149.14
CA ALA A 543 16.33 -125.24 148.10
C ALA A 543 15.77 -125.58 146.72
N ASP A 544 14.95 -126.63 146.58
CA ASP A 544 14.29 -126.95 145.32
C ASP A 544 13.24 -125.91 144.90
N GLU A 545 12.56 -125.26 145.85
CA GLU A 545 11.62 -124.16 145.55
C GLU A 545 12.37 -122.90 145.09
N VAL A 546 13.51 -122.57 145.69
CA VAL A 546 14.40 -121.49 145.23
C VAL A 546 15.00 -121.83 143.86
N ARG A 547 15.35 -123.09 143.60
CA ARG A 547 15.84 -123.58 142.30
C ARG A 547 14.78 -123.38 141.21
N LYS A 548 13.53 -123.81 141.46
CA LYS A 548 12.40 -123.59 140.55
C LYS A 548 12.10 -122.11 140.34
N LEU A 549 12.21 -121.28 141.39
CA LEU A 549 12.00 -119.84 141.28
C LEU A 549 13.09 -119.21 140.40
N ALA A 550 14.35 -119.59 140.60
CA ALA A 550 15.48 -119.14 139.80
C ALA A 550 15.36 -119.60 138.33
N GLU A 551 14.96 -120.85 138.07
CA GLU A 551 14.64 -121.34 136.72
C GLU A 551 13.50 -120.52 136.07
N ARG A 552 12.42 -120.22 136.81
CA ARG A 552 11.33 -119.34 136.35
C ARG A 552 11.81 -117.92 136.06
N THR A 553 12.66 -117.34 136.92
CA THR A 553 13.24 -116.00 136.70
C THR A 553 14.17 -115.99 135.49
N GLY A 554 14.97 -117.04 135.29
CA GLY A 554 15.80 -117.23 134.10
C GLY A 554 14.98 -117.35 132.81
N GLN A 555 13.84 -118.05 132.85
CA GLN A 555 12.93 -118.14 131.72
C GLN A 555 12.25 -116.79 131.43
N SER A 556 11.71 -116.11 132.45
CA SER A 556 11.08 -114.79 132.26
C SER A 556 12.06 -113.72 131.79
N THR A 557 13.32 -113.76 132.22
CA THR A 557 14.35 -112.84 131.70
C THR A 557 14.72 -113.14 130.25
N GLN A 558 14.69 -114.40 129.81
CA GLN A 558 14.84 -114.74 128.39
C GLN A 558 13.68 -114.21 127.54
N GLU A 559 12.45 -114.34 128.04
CA GLU A 559 11.25 -113.79 127.37
C GLU A 559 11.31 -112.25 127.29
N ILE A 560 11.70 -111.57 128.37
CA ILE A 560 11.90 -110.11 128.37
C ILE A 560 13.05 -109.72 127.45
N ALA A 561 14.16 -110.44 127.44
CA ALA A 561 15.28 -110.17 126.53
C ALA A 561 14.85 -110.29 125.06
N ALA A 562 14.02 -111.29 124.72
CA ALA A 562 13.44 -111.43 123.39
C ALA A 562 12.50 -110.26 123.03
N MET A 563 11.64 -109.82 123.95
CA MET A 563 10.77 -108.65 123.75
C MET A 563 11.56 -107.35 123.58
N VAL A 564 12.58 -107.12 124.41
CA VAL A 564 13.46 -105.95 124.32
C VAL A 564 14.25 -105.97 123.03
N LYS A 565 14.73 -107.13 122.59
CA LYS A 565 15.39 -107.28 121.29
C LYS A 565 14.44 -106.94 120.13
N ALA A 566 13.20 -107.42 120.17
CA ALA A 566 12.19 -107.06 119.17
C ALA A 566 11.86 -105.55 119.17
N ILE A 567 11.84 -104.89 120.34
CA ILE A 567 11.70 -103.44 120.45
C ILE A 567 12.91 -102.73 119.84
N GLN A 568 14.14 -103.15 120.15
CA GLN A 568 15.36 -102.58 119.56
C GLN A 568 15.35 -102.68 118.04
N ASP A 569 15.07 -103.85 117.49
CA ASP A 569 15.01 -104.08 116.05
C ASP A 569 13.91 -103.21 115.40
N SER A 570 12.71 -103.15 116.01
CA SER A 570 11.61 -102.29 115.52
C SER A 570 11.94 -100.80 115.61
N THR A 571 12.66 -100.35 116.64
CA THR A 571 13.09 -98.95 116.77
C THR A 571 14.16 -98.58 115.75
N GLN A 572 15.08 -99.50 115.44
CA GLN A 572 16.10 -99.31 114.43
C GLN A 572 15.47 -99.21 113.03
N ASP A 573 14.55 -100.12 112.71
CA ASP A 573 13.79 -100.09 111.46
C ASP A 573 12.98 -98.78 111.32
N ALA A 574 12.35 -98.33 112.42
CA ALA A 574 11.60 -97.08 112.44
C ALA A 574 12.48 -95.83 112.26
N VAL A 575 13.69 -95.79 112.84
CA VAL A 575 14.65 -94.70 112.62
C VAL A 575 15.12 -94.68 111.16
N GLN A 576 15.48 -95.84 110.60
CA GLN A 576 15.88 -95.96 109.20
C GLN A 576 14.76 -95.49 108.24
N ALA A 577 13.52 -95.93 108.46
CA ALA A 577 12.38 -95.49 107.66
C ALA A 577 12.12 -93.97 107.78
N MET A 578 12.40 -93.36 108.93
CA MET A 578 12.30 -91.91 109.10
C MET A 578 13.42 -91.15 108.39
N GLU A 579 14.66 -91.65 108.39
CA GLU A 579 15.78 -91.08 107.62
C GLU A 579 15.50 -91.13 106.12
N GLU A 580 15.01 -92.27 105.61
CA GLU A 580 14.52 -92.39 104.24
C GLU A 580 13.38 -91.41 103.94
N GLY A 581 12.46 -91.23 104.89
CA GLY A 581 11.39 -90.24 104.82
C GLY A 581 11.88 -88.80 104.68
N VAL A 582 12.91 -88.41 105.43
CA VAL A 582 13.57 -87.09 105.30
C VAL A 582 14.21 -86.92 103.93
N GLY A 583 14.89 -87.95 103.42
CA GLY A 583 15.45 -87.94 102.05
C GLY A 583 14.39 -87.68 100.98
N ARG A 584 13.27 -88.43 101.05
CA ARG A 584 12.13 -88.25 100.12
C ARG A 584 11.46 -86.88 100.23
N VAL A 585 11.41 -86.30 101.42
CA VAL A 585 10.90 -84.95 101.65
C VAL A 585 11.82 -83.91 100.98
N GLY A 586 13.14 -84.07 101.08
CA GLY A 586 14.12 -83.22 100.39
C GLY A 586 13.93 -83.22 98.87
N GLU A 587 13.77 -84.40 98.26
CA GLU A 587 13.43 -84.50 96.83
C GLU A 587 12.10 -83.82 96.48
N GLY A 588 11.11 -83.90 97.38
CA GLY A 588 9.82 -83.24 97.23
C GLY A 588 9.93 -81.71 97.20
N VAL A 589 10.75 -81.13 98.09
CA VAL A 589 11.04 -79.69 98.12
C VAL A 589 11.74 -79.26 96.83
N GLU A 590 12.73 -80.03 96.36
CA GLU A 590 13.45 -79.70 95.13
C GLU A 590 12.52 -79.67 93.89
N ARG A 591 11.68 -80.70 93.73
CA ARG A 591 10.70 -80.77 92.62
C ARG A 591 9.65 -79.66 92.71
N ALA A 592 9.17 -79.34 93.92
CA ALA A 592 8.26 -78.22 94.12
C ALA A 592 8.95 -76.88 93.79
N GLY A 593 10.22 -76.72 94.15
CA GLY A 593 11.03 -75.55 93.78
C GLY A 593 11.17 -75.39 92.26
N GLN A 594 11.43 -76.49 91.53
CA GLN A 594 11.46 -76.50 90.07
C GLN A 594 10.11 -76.11 89.46
N ALA A 595 9.00 -76.62 89.99
CA ALA A 595 7.66 -76.22 89.57
C ALA A 595 7.40 -74.72 89.83
N GLY A 596 7.86 -74.19 90.97
CA GLY A 596 7.80 -72.76 91.29
C GLY A 596 8.59 -71.90 90.30
N GLY A 597 9.78 -72.36 89.89
CA GLY A 597 10.59 -71.73 88.85
C GLY A 597 9.87 -71.68 87.50
N ALA A 598 9.30 -72.80 87.05
CA ALA A 598 8.54 -72.87 85.80
C ALA A 598 7.30 -71.94 85.82
N ILE A 599 6.60 -71.84 86.96
CA ILE A 599 5.47 -70.92 87.11
C ILE A 599 5.92 -69.44 87.06
N ALA A 600 7.08 -69.11 87.64
CA ALA A 600 7.65 -67.77 87.53
C ALA A 600 8.00 -67.41 86.07
N GLU A 601 8.54 -68.36 85.30
CA GLU A 601 8.78 -68.16 83.87
C GLU A 601 7.48 -67.93 83.07
N ILE A 602 6.39 -68.62 83.42
CA ILE A 602 5.07 -68.38 82.80
C ILE A 602 4.59 -66.96 83.10
N ARG A 603 4.70 -66.49 84.36
CA ARG A 603 4.31 -65.12 84.74
C ARG A 603 5.09 -64.08 83.93
N ASP A 604 6.41 -64.23 83.85
CA ASP A 604 7.27 -63.27 83.15
C ASP A 604 7.05 -63.36 81.62
N GLY A 605 6.78 -64.56 81.09
CA GLY A 605 6.35 -64.79 79.71
C GLY A 605 5.03 -64.06 79.39
N SER A 606 4.01 -64.21 80.23
CA SER A 606 2.73 -63.52 80.09
C SER A 606 2.89 -61.99 80.14
N GLY A 607 3.76 -61.47 81.01
CA GLY A 607 4.08 -60.05 81.07
C GLY A 607 4.67 -59.52 79.76
N ARG A 608 5.62 -60.24 79.16
CA ARG A 608 6.19 -59.89 77.85
C ARG A 608 5.14 -59.95 76.73
N THR A 609 4.25 -60.94 76.76
CA THR A 609 3.14 -61.05 75.81
C THR A 609 2.20 -59.84 75.89
N VAL A 610 1.82 -59.42 77.10
CA VAL A 610 1.00 -58.21 77.30
C VAL A 610 1.69 -56.97 76.74
N GLN A 611 3.00 -56.81 76.95
CA GLN A 611 3.76 -55.70 76.40
C GLN A 611 3.75 -55.70 74.86
N ALA A 612 4.05 -56.84 74.23
CA ALA A 612 4.04 -56.96 72.77
C ALA A 612 2.67 -56.63 72.17
N ILE A 613 1.58 -57.00 72.86
CA ILE A 613 0.21 -56.71 72.42
C ILE A 613 -0.12 -55.20 72.51
N ASN A 614 0.41 -54.50 73.51
CA ASN A 614 0.27 -53.04 73.58
C ASN A 614 0.97 -52.36 72.39
N GLU A 615 2.19 -52.80 72.05
CA GLU A 615 2.93 -52.28 70.89
C GLU A 615 2.17 -52.56 69.57
N ILE A 616 1.56 -53.74 69.42
CA ILE A 616 0.68 -54.07 68.28
C ILE A 616 -0.53 -53.12 68.24
N SER A 617 -1.15 -52.84 69.39
CA SER A 617 -2.32 -51.96 69.47
C SER A 617 -1.97 -50.51 69.07
N ASP A 618 -0.78 -50.03 69.46
CA ASP A 618 -0.26 -48.73 69.03
C ASP A 618 -0.06 -48.67 67.51
N ALA A 619 0.62 -49.68 66.94
CA ALA A 619 0.83 -49.77 65.50
C ALA A 619 -0.49 -49.83 64.70
N LEU A 620 -1.49 -50.55 65.21
CA LEU A 620 -2.81 -50.63 64.58
C LEU A 620 -3.56 -49.29 64.59
N ARG A 621 -3.42 -48.48 65.66
CA ARG A 621 -3.98 -47.13 65.71
C ARG A 621 -3.35 -46.22 64.66
N GLU A 622 -2.03 -46.28 64.51
CA GLU A 622 -1.32 -45.53 63.48
C GLU A 622 -1.72 -45.99 62.06
N GLN A 623 -1.80 -47.31 61.85
CA GLN A 623 -2.22 -47.88 60.57
C GLN A 623 -3.67 -47.53 60.20
N SER A 624 -4.56 -47.44 61.20
CA SER A 624 -5.95 -46.99 60.99
C SER A 624 -5.98 -45.53 60.52
N ALA A 625 -5.26 -44.64 61.19
CA ALA A 625 -5.16 -43.23 60.80
C ALA A 625 -4.56 -43.07 59.40
N ALA A 626 -3.50 -43.82 59.07
CA ALA A 626 -2.91 -43.83 57.74
C ALA A 626 -3.90 -44.32 56.67
N SER A 627 -4.69 -45.35 56.97
CA SER A 627 -5.72 -45.89 56.05
C SER A 627 -6.79 -44.85 55.74
N THR A 628 -7.28 -44.11 56.75
CA THR A 628 -8.25 -43.03 56.53
C THR A 628 -7.69 -41.89 55.67
N GLU A 629 -6.43 -41.50 55.87
CA GLU A 629 -5.79 -40.49 55.04
C GLU A 629 -5.57 -40.98 53.59
N ILE A 630 -5.22 -42.25 53.40
CA ILE A 630 -5.13 -42.85 52.06
C ILE A 630 -6.50 -42.82 51.37
N ALA A 631 -7.58 -43.20 52.05
CA ALA A 631 -8.94 -43.14 51.49
C ALA A 631 -9.29 -41.73 50.98
N ARG A 632 -9.02 -40.70 51.79
CA ARG A 632 -9.26 -39.29 51.43
C ARG A 632 -8.45 -38.86 50.20
N ARG A 633 -7.20 -39.31 50.09
CA ARG A 633 -6.35 -39.02 48.92
C ARG A 633 -6.83 -39.73 47.66
N VAL A 634 -7.30 -40.97 47.80
CA VAL A 634 -7.88 -41.76 46.70
C VAL A 634 -9.16 -41.10 46.17
N GLU A 635 -10.02 -40.60 47.05
CA GLU A 635 -11.20 -39.82 46.66
C GLU A 635 -10.82 -38.55 45.88
N GLY A 636 -9.78 -37.83 46.33
CA GLY A 636 -9.25 -36.68 45.61
C GLY A 636 -8.70 -37.02 44.21
N ILE A 637 -8.06 -38.18 44.07
CA ILE A 637 -7.58 -38.70 42.77
C ILE A 637 -8.76 -38.96 41.82
N ALA A 638 -9.84 -39.57 42.31
CA ALA A 638 -11.03 -39.84 41.51
C ALA A 638 -11.69 -38.53 41.02
N GLN A 639 -11.86 -37.55 41.91
CA GLN A 639 -12.39 -36.24 41.54
C GLN A 639 -11.51 -35.49 40.52
N MET A 640 -10.18 -35.60 40.66
CA MET A 640 -9.24 -35.02 39.69
C MET A 640 -9.36 -35.69 38.32
N ALA A 641 -9.50 -37.01 38.28
CA ALA A 641 -9.70 -37.78 37.05
C ALA A 641 -11.00 -37.36 36.33
N GLU A 642 -12.11 -37.24 37.06
CA GLU A 642 -13.38 -36.79 36.49
C GLU A 642 -13.27 -35.38 35.90
N ARG A 643 -12.62 -34.44 36.62
CA ARG A 643 -12.42 -33.08 36.14
C ARG A 643 -11.50 -33.02 34.91
N ASN A 644 -10.46 -33.84 34.86
CA ASN A 644 -9.58 -33.92 33.69
C ASN A 644 -10.30 -34.48 32.46
N SER A 645 -11.21 -35.43 32.64
CA SER A 645 -12.05 -35.97 31.57
C SER A 645 -12.96 -34.88 30.99
N LEU A 646 -13.63 -34.10 31.85
CA LEU A 646 -14.45 -32.96 31.43
C LEU A 646 -13.64 -31.90 30.67
N ASN A 647 -12.49 -31.50 31.21
CA ASN A 647 -11.62 -30.51 30.56
C ASN A 647 -11.07 -31.00 29.20
N SER A 648 -10.79 -32.30 29.09
CA SER A 648 -10.37 -32.90 27.82
C SER A 648 -11.47 -32.82 26.76
N SER A 649 -12.72 -33.11 27.14
CA SER A 649 -13.89 -32.98 26.25
C SER A 649 -14.09 -31.54 25.76
N GLU A 650 -13.95 -30.56 26.65
CA GLU A 650 -14.04 -29.13 26.28
C GLU A 650 -12.88 -28.70 25.35
N THR A 651 -11.67 -29.22 25.60
CA THR A 651 -10.50 -28.96 24.75
C THR A 651 -10.67 -29.57 23.36
N GLU A 652 -11.21 -30.79 23.27
CA GLU A 652 -11.54 -31.46 22.01
C GLU A 652 -12.58 -30.65 21.22
N GLN A 653 -13.65 -30.19 21.87
CA GLN A 653 -14.65 -29.33 21.22
C GLN A 653 -14.05 -28.03 20.68
N THR A 654 -13.17 -27.39 21.46
CA THR A 654 -12.47 -26.16 21.04
C THR A 654 -11.54 -26.43 19.87
N ALA A 655 -10.82 -27.56 19.86
CA ALA A 655 -9.97 -27.96 18.76
C ALA A 655 -10.79 -28.18 17.47
N HIS A 656 -11.96 -28.80 17.56
CA HIS A 656 -12.88 -28.91 16.41
C HIS A 656 -13.32 -27.54 15.87
N GLN A 657 -13.59 -26.56 16.75
CA GLN A 657 -13.91 -25.20 16.34
C GLN A 657 -12.73 -24.51 15.64
N LEU A 658 -11.50 -24.68 16.15
CA LEU A 658 -10.29 -24.16 15.50
C LEU A 658 -10.09 -24.76 14.11
N LYS A 659 -10.31 -26.07 13.96
CA LYS A 659 -10.24 -26.75 12.67
C LYS A 659 -11.29 -26.22 11.69
N ALA A 660 -12.53 -26.01 12.15
CA ALA A 660 -13.57 -25.42 11.32
C ALA A 660 -13.23 -23.97 10.89
N LEU A 661 -12.65 -23.18 11.79
CA LEU A 661 -12.22 -21.81 11.49
C LEU A 661 -11.06 -21.79 10.48
N ALA A 662 -10.09 -22.70 10.62
CA ALA A 662 -9.00 -22.88 9.66
C ALA A 662 -9.53 -23.26 8.27
N ALA A 663 -10.45 -24.23 8.19
CA ALA A 663 -11.08 -24.63 6.93
C ALA A 663 -11.89 -23.48 6.29
N HIS A 664 -12.60 -22.68 7.09
CA HIS A 664 -13.30 -21.51 6.59
C HIS A 664 -12.32 -20.46 6.05
N LEU A 665 -11.20 -20.21 6.74
CA LEU A 665 -10.16 -19.30 6.28
C LEU A 665 -9.53 -19.78 4.96
N GLU A 666 -9.23 -21.08 4.83
CA GLU A 666 -8.78 -21.65 3.55
C GLU A 666 -9.82 -21.46 2.44
N GLN A 667 -11.10 -21.67 2.73
CA GLN A 667 -12.17 -21.49 1.74
C GLN A 667 -12.30 -20.03 1.28
N ASP A 668 -12.15 -19.07 2.19
CA ASP A 668 -12.15 -17.64 1.86
C ASP A 668 -10.94 -17.26 1.01
N ILE A 669 -9.77 -17.83 1.30
CA ILE A 669 -8.54 -17.63 0.52
C ILE A 669 -8.62 -18.33 -0.85
N ALA A 670 -9.27 -19.49 -0.94
CA ALA A 670 -9.43 -20.26 -2.18
C ALA A 670 -10.25 -19.55 -3.26
N ARG A 671 -11.00 -18.50 -2.89
CA ARG A 671 -11.65 -17.59 -3.85
C ARG A 671 -10.63 -16.79 -4.67
N PHE A 672 -9.41 -16.60 -4.15
CA PHE A 672 -8.36 -15.87 -4.82
C PHE A 672 -7.48 -16.80 -5.67
N ARG A 673 -7.25 -16.43 -6.93
CA ARG A 673 -6.26 -17.08 -7.79
C ARG A 673 -4.90 -16.43 -7.55
N LEU A 674 -4.00 -17.19 -6.95
CA LEU A 674 -2.64 -16.75 -6.64
C LEU A 674 -1.67 -17.14 -7.77
N PRO A 675 -0.63 -16.32 -8.06
CA PRO A 675 0.38 -16.59 -9.08
C PRO A 675 1.37 -17.69 -8.68
#